data_AF-A0A7Z0M8Y3-F1
#
_entry.id   AF-A0A7Z0M8Y3-F1
#
_cell.length_a   1.000
_cell.length_b   1.000
_cell.length_c   1.000
_cell.angle_alpha   90.00
_cell.angle_beta   90.00
_cell.angle_gamma   90.00
#
_symmetry.space_group_name_H-M   'P 1'
#
loop_
_entity.id
_entity.type
_entity.pdbx_description
1 polymer ?
#
loop_
_entity_poly.entity_id
_entity_poly.type
_entity_poly.pdbx_seq_one_letter_code
_entity_poly.pdbx_strand_id
1 'polypeptide(L)'
;MNTTPESAVADTVLDVIELQVVKQRLIAVPNLIEKNVERTAFSVLVQEYKDYAVGFVDHAGRLVAQSRHSLPAFVANALGLAVRAGLREIGPDGMHDGDIFIVSEAAVLGKHINDVVAYTPVRVEGQLLGFFAVLVHWIDVGGAVTGSCFSPSTTDVFQEGIQFPTVRLVSRGERVRDIQRIIETNTRFPRLLLGDLEAQLGGCRMGHDMVQDIIRQYGAASVRAAIAEMFTDADRAMERALRALPSGTYRASSFMDDDGVRVGEPIRIDVAVTIDDGQMTVDLSNISDQLAGPFNAGRDGGAVAVARMAAKMLFAGETPVNEGDFLRVHVEIPDGKFLSARPGAPVGGAGNTSATVVDTIISALAPAMNGEVPAGHHGIYGSHTLSGHDERTGERFLSLDAMSGGWGAFACADGPEPFRSLTHGDVRDVPVELQEANYPYRIVAKSLRADSGGAGRFRGGLGIHKTYEFLQPMTLLAKIERTGCPPWGQDAGKPGLSPGGSIEYADGRSVKMLKGQWAVRPGDVAHILSGGGGGYGDPFERDPQRVAQDVRRGYVSIEAAAVDYGVVIDSGGKVDERRTALIRGAPGSDTAALQQPGRDLYLVMTRPFEDQDAAFNFWYSSRHVHDLVAIPGIAGAQRYRVEPIAAERETPPYLALYAFSDTRQAVDGIAANRGTERMPSTSALDRSASVAVIYSPLRAERFQSEARAGSGTMLMIGLRAQAGGEEALDRLMLGCGRLNGARSAHVYRASDFQTKPVPPRYSHIVFVHLSEPGAAAVRARFSEALAPVLADVRESGVQASAMWCGALTDLVAAQ
;
A
#
# COMPACT_ATOMS: atom_id res chain seq x y z
N MET A 1 7.36 -19.26 -59.49
CA MET A 1 8.01 -18.51 -58.39
C MET A 1 7.30 -17.17 -58.33
N ASN A 2 6.21 -17.11 -57.57
CA ASN A 2 5.49 -15.87 -57.28
C ASN A 2 5.97 -15.41 -55.91
N THR A 3 6.66 -14.27 -55.88
CA THR A 3 7.00 -13.56 -54.65
C THR A 3 5.69 -13.17 -53.96
N THR A 4 5.51 -13.64 -52.73
CA THR A 4 4.42 -13.22 -51.86
C THR A 4 4.48 -11.70 -51.63
N PRO A 5 3.33 -10.99 -51.52
CA PRO A 5 3.32 -9.54 -51.34
C PRO A 5 4.01 -9.05 -50.05
N GLU A 6 4.29 -9.92 -49.08
CA GLU A 6 5.09 -9.60 -47.88
C GLU A 6 6.53 -9.19 -48.21
N SER A 7 7.15 -9.72 -49.28
CA SER A 7 8.55 -9.38 -49.60
C SER A 7 8.72 -7.99 -50.21
N ALA A 8 7.66 -7.37 -50.74
CA ALA A 8 7.74 -6.05 -51.36
C ALA A 8 7.62 -4.89 -50.35
N VAL A 9 7.14 -5.17 -49.13
CA VAL A 9 6.99 -4.16 -48.07
C VAL A 9 8.35 -3.79 -47.45
N ALA A 10 9.33 -4.71 -47.49
CA ALA A 10 10.65 -4.53 -46.89
C ALA A 10 11.54 -3.50 -47.63
N ASP A 11 11.25 -3.16 -48.90
CA ASP A 11 12.11 -2.31 -49.73
C ASP A 11 11.56 -0.88 -49.96
N THR A 12 10.42 -0.51 -49.38
CA THR A 12 9.89 0.86 -49.49
C THR A 12 10.64 1.79 -48.54
N VAL A 13 11.68 2.47 -49.03
CA VAL A 13 12.40 3.50 -48.28
C VAL A 13 11.52 4.75 -48.19
N LEU A 14 10.99 5.01 -46.99
CA LEU A 14 10.22 6.22 -46.71
C LEU A 14 11.15 7.42 -46.51
N ASP A 15 10.77 8.56 -47.06
CA ASP A 15 11.33 9.85 -46.64
C ASP A 15 11.07 10.06 -45.13
N VAL A 16 12.06 10.59 -44.42
CA VAL A 16 11.99 10.72 -42.94
C VAL A 16 10.85 11.67 -42.53
N ILE A 17 10.57 12.71 -43.33
CA ILE A 17 9.47 13.63 -43.05
C ILE A 17 8.14 12.92 -43.28
N GLU A 18 7.98 12.22 -44.40
CA GLU A 18 6.78 11.41 -44.68
C GLU A 18 6.50 10.39 -43.57
N LEU A 19 7.52 9.62 -43.16
CA LEU A 19 7.42 8.65 -42.07
C LEU A 19 6.90 9.30 -40.78
N GLN A 20 7.51 10.42 -40.35
CA GLN A 20 7.09 11.10 -39.13
C GLN A 20 5.67 11.66 -39.24
N VAL A 21 5.29 12.20 -40.39
CA VAL A 21 3.93 12.71 -40.60
C VAL A 21 2.91 11.59 -40.54
N VAL A 22 3.14 10.45 -41.22
CA VAL A 22 2.23 9.30 -41.19
C VAL A 22 2.12 8.73 -39.77
N LYS A 23 3.25 8.52 -39.09
CA LYS A 23 3.32 8.05 -37.69
C LYS A 23 2.50 8.94 -36.76
N GLN A 24 2.74 10.26 -36.76
CA GLN A 24 2.02 11.19 -35.89
C GLN A 24 0.54 11.27 -36.23
N ARG A 25 0.14 11.15 -37.50
CA ARG A 25 -1.27 11.10 -37.88
C ARG A 25 -1.96 9.84 -37.39
N LEU A 26 -1.34 8.66 -37.53
CA LEU A 26 -1.89 7.41 -37.00
C LEU A 26 -2.06 7.45 -35.48
N ILE A 27 -1.11 8.06 -34.75
CA ILE A 27 -1.21 8.29 -33.30
C ILE A 27 -2.31 9.29 -32.96
N ALA A 28 -2.52 10.32 -33.79
CA ALA A 28 -3.53 11.34 -33.54
C ALA A 28 -4.98 10.84 -33.72
N VAL A 29 -5.23 9.86 -34.60
CA VAL A 29 -6.60 9.36 -34.85
C VAL A 29 -7.26 8.83 -33.56
N PRO A 30 -6.68 7.86 -32.83
CA PRO A 30 -7.28 7.39 -31.58
C PRO A 30 -7.51 8.50 -30.55
N ASN A 31 -6.59 9.46 -30.43
CA ASN A 31 -6.73 10.59 -29.49
C ASN A 31 -7.95 11.48 -29.82
N LEU A 32 -8.23 11.72 -31.10
CA LEU A 32 -9.41 12.49 -31.49
C LEU A 32 -10.70 11.71 -31.22
N ILE A 33 -10.70 10.42 -31.55
CA ILE A 33 -11.87 9.56 -31.32
C ILE A 33 -12.15 9.39 -29.82
N GLU A 34 -11.12 9.28 -28.99
CA GLU A 34 -11.26 9.31 -27.53
C GLU A 34 -12.05 10.55 -27.06
N LYS A 35 -11.75 11.74 -27.60
CA LYS A 35 -12.45 12.96 -27.21
C LYS A 35 -13.90 12.98 -27.67
N ASN A 36 -14.20 12.33 -28.79
CA ASN A 36 -15.57 12.21 -29.28
C ASN A 36 -16.38 11.26 -28.40
N VAL A 37 -15.85 10.09 -28.05
CA VAL A 37 -16.50 9.14 -27.13
C VAL A 37 -16.78 9.82 -25.78
N GLU A 38 -15.81 10.56 -25.22
CA GLU A 38 -15.99 11.33 -23.97
C GLU A 38 -17.19 12.28 -24.04
N ARG A 39 -17.46 12.89 -25.20
CA ARG A 39 -18.48 13.94 -25.34
C ARG A 39 -19.85 13.43 -25.78
N THR A 40 -19.94 12.23 -26.33
CA THR A 40 -21.17 11.67 -26.89
C THR A 40 -21.73 10.50 -26.09
N ALA A 41 -20.96 9.94 -25.16
CA ALA A 41 -21.44 8.94 -24.23
C ALA A 41 -22.50 9.48 -23.26
N PHE A 42 -23.33 8.58 -22.75
CA PHE A 42 -24.49 8.86 -21.92
C PHE A 42 -24.25 8.51 -20.45
N SER A 43 -23.44 7.48 -20.17
CA SER A 43 -23.14 7.10 -18.79
C SER A 43 -21.98 7.91 -18.21
N VAL A 44 -22.06 8.21 -16.90
CA VAL A 44 -20.98 8.85 -16.14
C VAL A 44 -19.69 8.01 -16.18
N LEU A 45 -19.83 6.68 -16.29
CA LEU A 45 -18.71 5.73 -16.44
C LEU A 45 -17.84 6.03 -17.65
N VAL A 46 -18.46 6.39 -18.77
CA VAL A 46 -17.73 6.67 -20.01
C VAL A 46 -17.42 8.16 -20.13
N GLN A 47 -18.38 9.04 -19.83
CA GLN A 47 -18.24 10.48 -20.00
C GLN A 47 -17.22 11.10 -19.03
N GLU A 48 -17.28 10.75 -17.74
CA GLU A 48 -16.49 11.40 -16.69
C GLU A 48 -15.37 10.48 -16.17
N TYR A 49 -15.69 9.22 -15.89
CA TYR A 49 -14.71 8.26 -15.36
C TYR A 49 -13.74 7.73 -16.43
N LYS A 50 -14.15 7.74 -17.71
CA LYS A 50 -13.35 7.33 -18.87
C LYS A 50 -12.98 5.84 -18.93
N ASP A 51 -13.93 4.97 -18.63
CA ASP A 51 -13.73 3.51 -18.72
C ASP A 51 -13.85 2.98 -20.17
N TYR A 52 -12.87 3.34 -21.02
CA TYR A 52 -12.82 2.93 -22.42
C TYR A 52 -11.38 2.96 -22.99
N ALA A 53 -11.20 2.34 -24.15
CA ALA A 53 -9.99 2.44 -24.95
C ALA A 53 -10.28 2.53 -26.44
N VAL A 54 -9.42 3.27 -27.16
CA VAL A 54 -9.55 3.50 -28.60
C VAL A 54 -8.23 3.19 -29.27
N GLY A 55 -8.25 2.43 -30.36
CA GLY A 55 -7.02 2.12 -31.07
C GLY A 55 -7.20 1.63 -32.49
N PHE A 56 -6.08 1.62 -33.20
CA PHE A 56 -5.95 1.05 -34.52
C PHE A 56 -5.04 -0.19 -34.43
N VAL A 57 -5.49 -1.31 -34.98
CA VAL A 57 -4.72 -2.55 -35.06
C VAL A 57 -4.52 -2.93 -36.52
N ASP A 58 -3.43 -3.61 -36.83
CA ASP A 58 -3.14 -4.02 -38.20
C ASP A 58 -3.97 -5.24 -38.64
N HIS A 59 -3.74 -5.70 -39.87
CA HIS A 59 -4.44 -6.85 -40.45
C HIS A 59 -4.23 -8.17 -39.68
N ALA A 60 -3.22 -8.27 -38.82
CA ALA A 60 -2.94 -9.43 -37.97
C ALA A 60 -3.45 -9.24 -36.52
N GLY A 61 -4.08 -8.09 -36.22
CA GLY A 61 -4.53 -7.75 -34.88
C GLY A 61 -3.39 -7.34 -33.94
N ARG A 62 -2.28 -6.82 -34.46
CA ARG A 62 -1.20 -6.20 -33.67
C ARG A 62 -1.52 -4.73 -33.43
N LEU A 63 -1.27 -4.23 -32.23
CA LEU A 63 -1.60 -2.84 -31.88
C LEU A 63 -0.69 -1.84 -32.62
N VAL A 64 -1.25 -0.99 -33.48
CA VAL A 64 -0.49 0.05 -34.20
C VAL A 64 -0.39 1.32 -33.38
N ALA A 65 -1.52 1.79 -32.86
CA ALA A 65 -1.60 3.00 -32.05
C ALA A 65 -2.86 2.97 -31.18
N GLN A 66 -2.80 3.66 -30.06
CA GLN A 66 -3.90 3.82 -29.12
C GLN A 66 -3.93 5.24 -28.54
N SER A 67 -5.10 5.66 -28.06
CA SER A 67 -5.28 6.93 -27.37
C SER A 67 -4.43 7.00 -26.09
N ARG A 68 -3.87 8.20 -25.85
CA ARG A 68 -2.92 8.46 -24.77
C ARG A 68 -3.55 8.35 -23.38
N HIS A 69 -4.79 8.80 -23.21
CA HIS A 69 -5.43 8.88 -21.89
C HIS A 69 -6.41 7.73 -21.62
N SER A 70 -6.15 6.58 -22.24
CA SER A 70 -6.90 5.34 -22.02
C SER A 70 -6.33 4.53 -20.87
N LEU A 71 -7.18 3.67 -20.32
CA LEU A 71 -6.83 2.71 -19.28
C LEU A 71 -5.71 1.75 -19.73
N PRO A 72 -4.56 1.72 -19.00
CA PRO A 72 -3.45 0.79 -19.26
C PRO A 72 -3.87 -0.69 -19.35
N ALA A 73 -4.88 -1.10 -18.56
CA ALA A 73 -5.42 -2.46 -18.58
C ALA A 73 -5.95 -2.88 -19.96
N PHE A 74 -6.42 -1.93 -20.77
CA PHE A 74 -6.88 -2.17 -22.14
C PHE A 74 -5.74 -2.11 -23.14
N VAL A 75 -4.78 -1.20 -22.90
CA VAL A 75 -3.59 -0.95 -23.72
C VAL A 75 -2.78 -2.23 -23.98
N ALA A 76 -2.69 -3.10 -22.99
CA ALA A 76 -1.75 -4.20 -23.06
C ALA A 76 -2.09 -5.26 -24.13
N ASN A 77 -3.36 -5.50 -24.45
CA ASN A 77 -3.73 -6.60 -25.38
C ASN A 77 -5.18 -6.62 -25.90
N ALA A 78 -6.12 -5.86 -25.31
CA ALA A 78 -7.55 -6.14 -25.46
C ALA A 78 -8.09 -5.95 -26.89
N LEU A 79 -7.72 -4.85 -27.55
CA LEU A 79 -8.20 -4.52 -28.90
C LEU A 79 -7.75 -5.55 -29.94
N GLY A 80 -6.48 -5.95 -29.86
CA GLY A 80 -5.90 -6.97 -30.75
C GLY A 80 -6.51 -8.35 -30.55
N LEU A 81 -6.81 -8.75 -29.30
CA LEU A 81 -7.45 -10.04 -29.00
C LEU A 81 -8.82 -10.19 -29.66
N ALA A 82 -9.66 -9.16 -29.56
CA ALA A 82 -10.99 -9.14 -30.19
C ALA A 82 -10.88 -9.33 -31.71
N VAL A 83 -9.98 -8.59 -32.36
CA VAL A 83 -9.75 -8.68 -33.80
C VAL A 83 -9.21 -10.05 -34.21
N ARG A 84 -8.25 -10.60 -33.45
CA ARG A 84 -7.72 -11.96 -33.70
C ARG A 84 -8.80 -13.04 -33.55
N ALA A 85 -9.74 -12.89 -32.62
CA ALA A 85 -10.87 -13.80 -32.49
C ALA A 85 -11.78 -13.75 -33.73
N GLY A 86 -12.17 -12.55 -34.14
CA GLY A 86 -12.97 -12.40 -35.35
C GLY A 86 -12.28 -12.93 -36.61
N LEU A 87 -10.97 -12.68 -36.76
CA LEU A 87 -10.20 -13.20 -37.89
C LEU A 87 -10.20 -14.73 -37.92
N ARG A 88 -10.13 -15.39 -36.75
CA ARG A 88 -10.23 -16.86 -36.67
C ARG A 88 -11.63 -17.37 -37.00
N GLU A 89 -12.68 -16.69 -36.54
CA GLU A 89 -14.06 -17.15 -36.66
C GLU A 89 -14.69 -16.86 -38.03
N ILE A 90 -14.45 -15.66 -38.58
CA ILE A 90 -15.11 -15.16 -39.80
C ILE A 90 -14.16 -15.21 -41.01
N GLY A 91 -12.86 -15.08 -40.78
CA GLY A 91 -11.86 -14.91 -41.84
C GLY A 91 -11.86 -13.50 -42.45
N PRO A 92 -10.73 -13.05 -43.03
CA PRO A 92 -10.59 -11.71 -43.57
C PRO A 92 -11.51 -11.44 -44.77
N ASP A 93 -11.92 -12.47 -45.52
CA ASP A 93 -12.80 -12.34 -46.68
C ASP A 93 -14.28 -12.15 -46.30
N GLY A 94 -14.67 -12.59 -45.10
CA GLY A 94 -16.03 -12.43 -44.56
C GLY A 94 -16.27 -11.11 -43.83
N MET A 95 -15.27 -10.23 -43.78
CA MET A 95 -15.30 -8.92 -43.13
C MET A 95 -15.25 -7.81 -44.18
N HIS A 96 -16.37 -7.10 -44.34
CA HIS A 96 -16.56 -6.13 -45.41
C HIS A 96 -16.62 -4.69 -44.89
N ASP A 97 -16.36 -3.73 -45.77
CA ASP A 97 -16.52 -2.32 -45.45
C ASP A 97 -17.93 -2.02 -44.94
N GLY A 98 -18.02 -1.23 -43.87
CA GLY A 98 -19.27 -0.94 -43.17
C GLY A 98 -19.72 -2.02 -42.19
N ASP A 99 -19.02 -3.15 -42.06
CA ASP A 99 -19.25 -4.10 -40.97
C ASP A 99 -18.72 -3.54 -39.64
N ILE A 100 -19.43 -3.81 -38.54
CA ILE A 100 -18.95 -3.58 -37.17
C ILE A 100 -19.29 -4.81 -36.34
N PHE A 101 -18.28 -5.37 -35.70
CA PHE A 101 -18.38 -6.53 -34.83
C PHE A 101 -18.21 -6.13 -33.38
N ILE A 102 -18.75 -6.92 -32.46
CA ILE A 102 -18.53 -6.80 -31.01
C ILE A 102 -18.02 -8.11 -30.42
N VAL A 103 -17.18 -8.01 -29.39
CA VAL A 103 -16.64 -9.13 -28.59
C VAL A 103 -16.56 -8.72 -27.12
N SER A 104 -17.02 -9.59 -26.22
CA SER A 104 -16.88 -9.51 -24.76
C SER A 104 -16.67 -10.86 -24.06
N GLU A 105 -16.62 -11.97 -24.82
CA GLU A 105 -16.47 -13.32 -24.28
C GLU A 105 -15.23 -13.43 -23.39
N ALA A 106 -15.44 -13.93 -22.16
CA ALA A 106 -14.39 -14.01 -21.14
C ALA A 106 -13.21 -14.88 -21.59
N ALA A 107 -13.49 -15.97 -22.30
CA ALA A 107 -12.45 -16.87 -22.83
C ALA A 107 -11.55 -16.21 -23.88
N VAL A 108 -12.04 -15.17 -24.57
CA VAL A 108 -11.29 -14.46 -25.62
C VAL A 108 -10.55 -13.27 -25.04
N LEU A 109 -11.25 -12.39 -24.31
CA LEU A 109 -10.64 -11.15 -23.80
C LEU A 109 -9.86 -11.37 -22.51
N GLY A 110 -10.17 -12.44 -21.75
CA GLY A 110 -9.58 -12.71 -20.45
C GLY A 110 -9.88 -11.64 -19.40
N LYS A 111 -10.96 -10.88 -19.57
CA LYS A 111 -11.40 -9.76 -18.72
C LYS A 111 -12.88 -9.94 -18.36
N HIS A 112 -13.39 -9.10 -17.46
CA HIS A 112 -14.83 -9.10 -17.17
C HIS A 112 -15.65 -8.70 -18.40
N ILE A 113 -16.81 -9.32 -18.51
CA ILE A 113 -17.64 -9.32 -19.72
C ILE A 113 -18.39 -7.99 -19.97
N ASN A 114 -18.28 -7.04 -19.04
CA ASN A 114 -18.72 -5.65 -19.24
C ASN A 114 -17.82 -4.91 -20.24
N ASP A 115 -16.58 -5.35 -20.45
CA ASP A 115 -15.67 -4.74 -21.42
C ASP A 115 -16.00 -5.27 -22.82
N VAL A 116 -16.72 -4.46 -23.60
CA VAL A 116 -17.14 -4.84 -24.95
C VAL A 116 -16.30 -4.10 -25.97
N VAL A 117 -15.56 -4.86 -26.80
CA VAL A 117 -14.77 -4.32 -27.90
C VAL A 117 -15.62 -4.32 -29.17
N ALA A 118 -15.82 -3.14 -29.75
CA ALA A 118 -16.36 -2.98 -31.09
C ALA A 118 -15.22 -2.71 -32.08
N TYR A 119 -15.24 -3.31 -33.27
CA TYR A 119 -14.22 -3.05 -34.28
C TYR A 119 -14.77 -3.14 -35.71
N THR A 120 -14.14 -2.41 -36.62
CA THR A 120 -14.53 -2.29 -38.03
C THR A 120 -13.32 -2.45 -38.96
N PRO A 121 -13.42 -3.21 -40.08
CA PRO A 121 -12.31 -3.43 -40.99
C PRO A 121 -12.00 -2.18 -41.80
N VAL A 122 -10.72 -1.89 -41.98
CA VAL A 122 -10.19 -0.86 -42.89
C VAL A 122 -9.61 -1.57 -44.10
N ARG A 123 -10.27 -1.48 -45.26
CA ARG A 123 -9.83 -2.12 -46.51
C ARG A 123 -9.36 -1.11 -47.55
N VAL A 124 -8.40 -1.53 -48.36
CA VAL A 124 -7.83 -0.73 -49.44
C VAL A 124 -7.70 -1.62 -50.66
N GLU A 125 -8.28 -1.23 -51.79
CA GLU A 125 -8.25 -2.01 -53.03
C GLU A 125 -8.71 -3.47 -52.83
N GLY A 126 -9.70 -3.67 -51.97
CA GLY A 126 -10.23 -4.99 -51.62
C GLY A 126 -9.38 -5.79 -50.63
N GLN A 127 -8.22 -5.31 -50.20
CA GLN A 127 -7.37 -5.97 -49.19
C GLN A 127 -7.54 -5.38 -47.80
N LEU A 128 -7.46 -6.22 -46.77
CA LEU A 128 -7.49 -5.78 -45.38
C LEU A 128 -6.16 -5.12 -45.00
N LEU A 129 -6.22 -3.89 -44.49
CA LEU A 129 -5.05 -3.18 -43.96
C LEU A 129 -4.99 -3.23 -42.43
N GLY A 130 -6.14 -3.14 -41.78
CA GLY A 130 -6.27 -3.24 -40.34
C GLY A 130 -7.70 -3.06 -39.87
N PHE A 131 -7.86 -2.74 -38.60
CA PHE A 131 -9.14 -2.51 -37.96
C PHE A 131 -9.06 -1.30 -37.04
N PHE A 132 -10.10 -0.49 -37.06
CA PHE A 132 -10.30 0.50 -36.01
C PHE A 132 -11.17 -0.11 -34.91
N ALA A 133 -10.75 0.03 -33.65
CA ALA A 133 -11.38 -0.63 -32.51
C ALA A 133 -11.63 0.34 -31.36
N VAL A 134 -12.77 0.16 -30.71
CA VAL A 134 -13.20 0.92 -29.53
C VAL A 134 -13.72 -0.06 -28.49
N LEU A 135 -13.07 -0.13 -27.34
CA LEU A 135 -13.53 -0.85 -26.15
C LEU A 135 -14.28 0.13 -25.27
N VAL A 136 -15.47 -0.23 -24.81
CA VAL A 136 -16.24 0.52 -23.82
C VAL A 136 -16.69 -0.41 -22.71
N HIS A 137 -16.53 0.03 -21.46
CA HIS A 137 -17.15 -0.65 -20.33
C HIS A 137 -18.66 -0.38 -20.32
N TRP A 138 -19.45 -1.39 -20.64
CA TRP A 138 -20.90 -1.27 -20.59
C TRP A 138 -21.40 -1.31 -19.15
N ILE A 139 -22.31 -0.39 -18.83
CA ILE A 139 -22.81 -0.17 -17.47
C ILE A 139 -23.45 -1.42 -16.84
N ASP A 140 -24.07 -2.29 -17.64
CA ASP A 140 -24.70 -3.54 -17.18
C ASP A 140 -24.97 -4.48 -18.37
N VAL A 141 -24.62 -5.76 -18.23
CA VAL A 141 -24.81 -6.81 -19.26
C VAL A 141 -25.71 -7.96 -18.76
N GLY A 142 -26.54 -7.68 -17.75
CA GLY A 142 -27.55 -8.64 -17.28
C GLY A 142 -27.06 -9.67 -16.26
N GLY A 143 -25.96 -9.43 -15.57
CA GLY A 143 -25.45 -10.32 -14.50
C GLY A 143 -26.34 -10.37 -13.25
N ALA A 144 -25.92 -11.15 -12.25
CA ALA A 144 -26.67 -11.43 -11.02
C ALA A 144 -26.92 -10.19 -10.13
N VAL A 145 -26.07 -9.17 -10.26
CA VAL A 145 -26.20 -7.90 -9.53
C VAL A 145 -26.29 -6.72 -10.51
N THR A 146 -26.78 -5.58 -10.04
CA THR A 146 -26.75 -4.33 -10.83
C THR A 146 -25.31 -3.98 -11.17
N GLY A 147 -25.05 -3.79 -12.46
CA GLY A 147 -23.72 -3.52 -12.99
C GLY A 147 -22.90 -4.76 -13.29
N SER A 148 -23.46 -5.95 -13.10
CA SER A 148 -22.91 -7.23 -13.59
C SER A 148 -21.57 -7.61 -12.93
N CYS A 149 -20.42 -7.20 -13.45
CA CYS A 149 -19.09 -7.57 -12.96
C CYS A 149 -18.81 -7.17 -11.50
N PHE A 150 -19.58 -6.23 -10.91
CA PHE A 150 -19.36 -5.74 -9.55
C PHE A 150 -19.69 -6.74 -8.44
N SER A 151 -20.27 -7.90 -8.76
CA SER A 151 -20.44 -8.95 -7.74
C SER A 151 -19.08 -9.33 -7.13
N PRO A 152 -18.97 -9.43 -5.80
CA PRO A 152 -17.77 -9.89 -5.12
C PRO A 152 -17.74 -11.42 -4.95
N SER A 153 -18.80 -12.13 -5.34
CA SER A 153 -18.99 -13.54 -4.94
C SER A 153 -19.63 -14.42 -6.02
N THR A 154 -19.55 -14.05 -7.30
CA THR A 154 -19.94 -14.96 -8.38
C THR A 154 -18.98 -16.15 -8.44
N THR A 155 -19.52 -17.34 -8.66
CA THR A 155 -18.78 -18.60 -8.75
C THR A 155 -18.70 -19.14 -10.17
N ASP A 156 -19.40 -18.51 -11.10
CA ASP A 156 -19.50 -18.91 -12.50
C ASP A 156 -19.69 -17.67 -13.38
N VAL A 157 -19.00 -17.60 -14.53
CA VAL A 157 -19.14 -16.52 -15.51
C VAL A 157 -20.57 -16.33 -16.01
N PHE A 158 -21.40 -17.38 -16.03
CA PHE A 158 -22.81 -17.27 -16.44
C PHE A 158 -23.66 -16.46 -15.45
N GLN A 159 -23.20 -16.31 -14.20
CA GLN A 159 -23.81 -15.39 -13.23
C GLN A 159 -23.45 -13.93 -13.52
N GLU A 160 -22.47 -13.66 -14.37
CA GLU A 160 -21.94 -12.32 -14.62
C GLU A 160 -22.64 -11.62 -15.78
N GLY A 161 -23.39 -12.35 -16.62
CA GLY A 161 -24.26 -11.77 -17.66
C GLY A 161 -24.04 -12.35 -19.04
N ILE A 162 -24.50 -11.63 -20.06
CA ILE A 162 -24.40 -12.06 -21.46
C ILE A 162 -22.98 -11.87 -21.99
N GLN A 163 -22.48 -12.92 -22.63
CA GLN A 163 -21.22 -12.91 -23.35
C GLN A 163 -21.47 -12.78 -24.85
N PHE A 164 -20.70 -11.90 -25.50
CA PHE A 164 -20.67 -11.78 -26.95
C PHE A 164 -19.35 -12.38 -27.44
N PRO A 165 -19.34 -13.50 -28.19
CA PRO A 165 -18.14 -13.96 -28.89
C PRO A 165 -17.88 -12.99 -30.07
N THR A 166 -17.60 -13.43 -31.29
CA THR A 166 -17.64 -12.49 -32.43
C THR A 166 -19.06 -12.34 -32.97
N VAL A 167 -19.72 -11.22 -32.67
CA VAL A 167 -21.08 -10.93 -33.15
C VAL A 167 -21.08 -9.71 -34.07
N ARG A 168 -21.70 -9.83 -35.24
CA ARG A 168 -21.90 -8.69 -36.16
C ARG A 168 -23.04 -7.82 -35.68
N LEU A 169 -22.75 -6.55 -35.36
CA LEU A 169 -23.73 -5.55 -34.89
C LEU A 169 -24.17 -4.60 -36.01
N VAL A 170 -23.28 -4.35 -36.98
CA VAL A 170 -23.58 -3.66 -38.24
C VAL A 170 -23.07 -4.51 -39.39
N SER A 171 -23.88 -4.70 -40.42
CA SER A 171 -23.58 -5.45 -41.63
C SER A 171 -23.64 -4.51 -42.83
N ARG A 172 -22.49 -4.23 -43.45
CA ARG A 172 -22.36 -3.37 -44.63
C ARG A 172 -23.10 -2.04 -44.48
N GLY A 173 -22.94 -1.39 -43.32
CA GLY A 173 -23.57 -0.11 -42.98
C GLY A 173 -24.93 -0.23 -42.29
N GLU A 174 -25.62 -1.36 -42.41
CA GLU A 174 -26.97 -1.60 -41.88
C GLU A 174 -26.95 -2.26 -40.49
N ARG A 175 -27.78 -1.78 -39.56
CA ARG A 175 -27.82 -2.30 -38.19
C ARG A 175 -28.46 -3.69 -38.12
N VAL A 176 -27.83 -4.61 -37.40
CA VAL A 176 -28.40 -5.92 -37.10
C VAL A 176 -29.37 -5.78 -35.92
N ARG A 177 -30.64 -5.45 -36.23
CA ARG A 177 -31.66 -5.10 -35.23
C ARG A 177 -31.93 -6.20 -34.20
N ASP A 178 -31.82 -7.46 -34.59
CA ASP A 178 -32.08 -8.59 -33.69
C ASP A 178 -31.07 -8.63 -32.53
N ILE A 179 -29.79 -8.41 -32.83
CA ILE A 179 -28.73 -8.32 -31.82
C ILE A 179 -28.93 -7.10 -30.92
N GLN A 180 -29.30 -5.95 -31.51
CA GLN A 180 -29.60 -4.75 -30.72
C GLN A 180 -30.75 -4.96 -29.73
N ARG A 181 -31.82 -5.65 -30.15
CA ARG A 181 -32.94 -5.98 -29.25
C ARG A 181 -32.52 -6.94 -28.13
N ILE A 182 -31.64 -7.90 -28.41
CA ILE A 182 -31.08 -8.80 -27.38
C ILE A 182 -30.30 -8.00 -26.35
N ILE A 183 -29.43 -7.08 -26.78
CA ILE A 183 -28.67 -6.20 -25.89
C ILE A 183 -29.61 -5.35 -25.03
N GLU A 184 -30.56 -4.65 -25.66
CA GLU A 184 -31.52 -3.76 -24.99
C GLU A 184 -32.36 -4.49 -23.93
N THR A 185 -32.80 -5.72 -24.23
CA THR A 185 -33.67 -6.50 -23.35
C THR A 185 -32.94 -7.02 -22.10
N ASN A 186 -31.63 -7.22 -22.19
CA ASN A 186 -30.85 -7.88 -21.13
C ASN A 186 -30.00 -6.92 -20.29
N THR A 187 -30.29 -5.63 -20.35
CA THR A 187 -29.65 -4.63 -19.50
C THR A 187 -30.66 -3.93 -18.60
N ARG A 188 -30.22 -3.57 -17.40
CA ARG A 188 -31.01 -2.74 -16.46
C ARG A 188 -31.05 -1.27 -16.86
N PHE A 189 -30.18 -0.83 -17.78
CA PHE A 189 -30.01 0.57 -18.16
C PHE A 189 -30.05 0.78 -19.68
N PRO A 190 -31.13 0.42 -20.39
CA PRO A 190 -31.17 0.40 -21.85
C PRO A 190 -30.88 1.77 -22.46
N ARG A 191 -31.38 2.87 -21.88
CA ARG A 191 -31.12 4.23 -22.37
C ARG A 191 -29.63 4.59 -22.32
N LEU A 192 -28.97 4.29 -21.19
CA LEU A 192 -27.56 4.62 -20.99
C LEU A 192 -26.67 3.74 -21.88
N LEU A 193 -26.89 2.42 -21.83
CA LEU A 193 -26.10 1.46 -22.59
C LEU A 193 -26.23 1.69 -24.09
N LEU A 194 -27.44 1.85 -24.62
CA LEU A 194 -27.62 2.09 -26.05
C LEU A 194 -27.05 3.44 -26.48
N GLY A 195 -27.09 4.46 -25.62
CA GLY A 195 -26.42 5.74 -25.87
C GLY A 195 -24.89 5.59 -25.98
N ASP A 196 -24.28 4.88 -25.03
CA ASP A 196 -22.85 4.57 -25.06
C ASP A 196 -22.48 3.69 -26.27
N LEU A 197 -23.35 2.75 -26.65
CA LEU A 197 -23.18 1.94 -27.85
C LEU A 197 -23.18 2.80 -29.12
N GLU A 198 -24.04 3.81 -29.22
CA GLU A 198 -24.00 4.74 -30.36
C GLU A 198 -22.70 5.56 -30.39
N ALA A 199 -22.22 6.01 -29.23
CA ALA A 199 -20.92 6.67 -29.14
C ALA A 199 -19.78 5.75 -29.60
N GLN A 200 -19.81 4.48 -29.19
CA GLN A 200 -18.86 3.44 -29.58
C GLN A 200 -18.89 3.18 -31.10
N LEU A 201 -20.08 2.99 -31.69
CA LEU A 201 -20.26 2.79 -33.13
C LEU A 201 -19.81 4.01 -33.94
N GLY A 202 -20.13 5.22 -33.47
CA GLY A 202 -19.68 6.47 -34.06
C GLY A 202 -18.15 6.59 -34.04
N GLY A 203 -17.52 6.21 -32.93
CA GLY A 203 -16.07 6.15 -32.80
C GLY A 203 -15.41 5.19 -33.79
N CYS A 204 -15.96 3.98 -33.94
CA CYS A 204 -15.50 3.01 -34.94
C CYS A 204 -15.56 3.57 -36.37
N ARG A 205 -16.72 4.12 -36.77
CA ARG A 205 -16.92 4.66 -38.13
C ARG A 205 -16.00 5.85 -38.42
N MET A 206 -15.93 6.81 -37.50
CA MET A 206 -15.09 7.99 -37.71
C MET A 206 -13.60 7.63 -37.69
N GLY A 207 -13.17 6.71 -36.83
CA GLY A 207 -11.79 6.22 -36.82
C GLY A 207 -11.42 5.49 -38.10
N HIS A 208 -12.32 4.65 -38.63
CA HIS A 208 -12.18 4.04 -39.96
C HIS A 208 -11.96 5.10 -41.04
N ASP A 209 -12.84 6.10 -41.13
CA ASP A 209 -12.79 7.12 -42.17
C ASP A 209 -11.49 7.95 -42.10
N MET A 210 -11.06 8.31 -40.89
CA MET A 210 -9.81 9.05 -40.69
C MET A 210 -8.57 8.23 -41.09
N VAL A 211 -8.56 6.93 -40.84
CA VAL A 211 -7.46 6.05 -41.31
C VAL A 211 -7.51 5.93 -42.84
N GLN A 212 -8.70 5.77 -43.43
CA GLN A 212 -8.88 5.81 -44.89
C GLN A 212 -8.34 7.10 -45.50
N ASP A 213 -8.55 8.26 -44.87
CA ASP A 213 -8.03 9.54 -45.34
C ASP A 213 -6.50 9.58 -45.37
N ILE A 214 -5.85 9.03 -44.35
CA ILE A 214 -4.39 8.90 -44.31
C ILE A 214 -3.92 8.01 -45.47
N ILE A 215 -4.58 6.88 -45.68
CA ILE A 215 -4.22 5.95 -46.75
C ILE A 215 -4.43 6.58 -48.14
N ARG A 216 -5.55 7.29 -48.36
CA ARG A 216 -5.81 7.98 -49.63
C ARG A 216 -4.77 9.04 -49.95
N GLN A 217 -4.21 9.68 -48.93
CA GLN A 217 -3.23 10.75 -49.11
C GLN A 217 -1.81 10.23 -49.35
N TYR A 218 -1.37 9.19 -48.64
CA TYR A 218 0.03 8.70 -48.69
C TYR A 218 0.19 7.36 -49.42
N GLY A 219 -0.90 6.66 -49.70
CA GLY A 219 -0.88 5.33 -50.29
C GLY A 219 -0.69 4.21 -49.26
N ALA A 220 -1.25 3.03 -49.56
CA ALA A 220 -1.22 1.89 -48.65
C ALA A 220 0.20 1.35 -48.37
N ALA A 221 1.09 1.40 -49.37
CA ALA A 221 2.47 0.94 -49.22
C ALA A 221 3.23 1.78 -48.18
N SER A 222 3.16 3.12 -48.29
CA SER A 222 3.79 4.02 -47.33
C SER A 222 3.23 3.85 -45.92
N VAL A 223 1.92 3.71 -45.78
CA VAL A 223 1.29 3.47 -44.47
C VAL A 223 1.75 2.15 -43.85
N ARG A 224 1.81 1.05 -44.62
CA ARG A 224 2.33 -0.24 -44.12
C ARG A 224 3.79 -0.17 -43.72
N ALA A 225 4.63 0.49 -44.51
CA ALA A 225 6.05 0.70 -44.20
C ALA A 225 6.21 1.53 -42.92
N ALA A 226 5.41 2.58 -42.72
CA ALA A 226 5.44 3.39 -41.51
C ALA A 226 5.04 2.59 -40.27
N ILE A 227 4.01 1.73 -40.37
CA ILE A 227 3.60 0.83 -39.28
C ILE A 227 4.74 -0.15 -38.92
N ALA A 228 5.41 -0.73 -39.92
CA ALA A 228 6.54 -1.63 -39.69
C ALA A 228 7.72 -0.93 -38.98
N GLU A 229 8.04 0.30 -39.38
CA GLU A 229 9.08 1.08 -38.72
C GLU A 229 8.67 1.52 -37.31
N MET A 230 7.40 1.85 -37.07
CA MET A 230 6.89 2.14 -35.72
C MET A 230 7.10 0.97 -34.75
N PHE A 231 6.90 -0.27 -35.19
CA PHE A 231 7.17 -1.46 -34.38
C PHE A 231 8.67 -1.66 -34.16
N THR A 232 9.47 -1.47 -35.22
CA THR A 232 10.93 -1.63 -35.17
C THR A 232 11.58 -0.59 -34.24
N ASP A 233 11.13 0.66 -34.30
CA ASP A 233 11.56 1.75 -33.42
C ASP A 233 11.33 1.42 -31.94
N ALA A 234 10.10 0.97 -31.61
CA ALA A 234 9.71 0.64 -30.25
C ALA A 234 10.47 -0.59 -29.74
N ASP A 235 10.62 -1.63 -30.57
CA ASP A 235 11.39 -2.83 -30.23
C ASP A 235 12.86 -2.51 -29.94
N ARG A 236 13.51 -1.70 -30.78
CA ARG A 236 14.89 -1.26 -30.55
C ARG A 236 15.02 -0.41 -29.29
N ALA A 237 14.02 0.40 -28.95
CA ALA A 237 14.03 1.19 -27.72
C ALA A 237 13.92 0.29 -26.48
N MET A 238 12.99 -0.67 -26.51
CA MET A 238 12.84 -1.68 -25.46
C MET A 238 14.10 -2.52 -25.28
N GLU A 239 14.72 -2.96 -26.38
CA GLU A 239 16.00 -3.69 -26.34
C GLU A 239 17.08 -2.91 -25.60
N ARG A 240 17.27 -1.62 -25.95
CA ARG A 240 18.28 -0.78 -25.32
C ARG A 240 18.02 -0.60 -23.83
N ALA A 241 16.76 -0.41 -23.44
CA ALA A 241 16.37 -0.27 -22.04
C ALA A 241 16.64 -1.56 -21.25
N LEU A 242 16.26 -2.72 -21.80
CA LEU A 242 16.49 -4.01 -21.14
C LEU A 242 17.98 -4.36 -21.04
N ARG A 243 18.78 -4.08 -22.07
CA ARG A 243 20.25 -4.31 -22.04
C ARG A 243 21.01 -3.41 -21.06
N ALA A 244 20.40 -2.29 -20.62
CA ALA A 244 21.00 -1.41 -19.63
C ALA A 244 20.94 -2.00 -18.21
N LEU A 245 20.04 -2.97 -17.97
CA LEU A 245 19.87 -3.60 -16.67
C LEU A 245 20.82 -4.79 -16.45
N PRO A 246 21.12 -5.03 -15.16
CA PRO A 246 21.46 -6.30 -14.58
C PRO A 246 20.96 -7.58 -15.26
N SER A 247 21.75 -8.34 -16.03
CA SER A 247 21.30 -9.73 -16.35
C SER A 247 21.11 -10.51 -15.06
N GLY A 248 19.94 -11.15 -14.90
CA GLY A 248 19.62 -11.88 -13.67
C GLY A 248 18.12 -12.12 -13.48
N THR A 249 17.79 -12.89 -12.45
CA THR A 249 16.41 -13.18 -12.03
C THR A 249 16.13 -12.49 -10.71
N TYR A 250 15.10 -11.65 -10.70
CA TYR A 250 14.65 -10.89 -9.56
C TYR A 250 13.29 -11.39 -9.08
N ARG A 251 13.01 -11.31 -7.78
CA ARG A 251 11.82 -11.93 -7.18
C ARG A 251 11.14 -10.98 -6.21
N ALA A 252 9.81 -11.01 -6.22
CA ALA A 252 8.99 -10.34 -5.23
C ALA A 252 7.71 -11.14 -4.96
N SER A 253 7.13 -10.89 -3.81
CA SER A 253 5.92 -11.57 -3.35
C SER A 253 4.93 -10.57 -2.76
N SER A 254 3.65 -10.79 -3.02
CA SER A 254 2.54 -10.06 -2.41
C SER A 254 1.33 -11.00 -2.26
N PHE A 255 0.23 -10.46 -1.75
CA PHE A 255 -1.04 -11.20 -1.73
C PHE A 255 -2.23 -10.25 -1.71
N MET A 256 -3.38 -10.78 -2.11
CA MET A 256 -4.70 -10.16 -1.89
C MET A 256 -5.46 -10.94 -0.81
N ASP A 257 -6.53 -10.36 -0.26
CA ASP A 257 -7.07 -10.84 1.01
C ASP A 257 -7.82 -12.19 0.87
N ASP A 258 -8.67 -12.34 -0.16
CA ASP A 258 -9.43 -13.57 -0.48
C ASP A 258 -10.18 -13.44 -1.83
N ASP A 259 -10.90 -14.47 -2.27
CA ASP A 259 -11.68 -14.46 -3.53
C ASP A 259 -13.16 -14.09 -3.34
N GLY A 260 -13.59 -13.68 -2.14
CA GLY A 260 -14.99 -13.38 -1.81
C GLY A 260 -15.93 -14.59 -1.70
N VAL A 261 -15.44 -15.80 -1.98
CA VAL A 261 -16.17 -17.08 -1.78
C VAL A 261 -15.51 -17.88 -0.66
N ARG A 262 -14.19 -18.07 -0.74
CA ARG A 262 -13.32 -18.66 0.29
C ARG A 262 -12.75 -17.56 1.16
N VAL A 263 -13.63 -16.98 1.97
CA VAL A 263 -13.32 -15.81 2.81
C VAL A 263 -12.17 -16.13 3.79
N GLY A 264 -11.18 -15.24 3.82
CA GLY A 264 -9.99 -15.36 4.67
C GLY A 264 -8.86 -16.26 4.13
N GLU A 265 -8.99 -16.84 2.94
CA GLU A 265 -7.89 -17.55 2.26
C GLU A 265 -7.11 -16.58 1.34
N PRO A 266 -5.87 -16.18 1.67
CA PRO A 266 -5.14 -15.19 0.89
C PRO A 266 -4.77 -15.68 -0.52
N ILE A 267 -4.93 -14.80 -1.51
CA ILE A 267 -4.53 -15.06 -2.90
C ILE A 267 -3.06 -14.67 -3.05
N ARG A 268 -2.18 -15.66 -3.18
CA ARG A 268 -0.73 -15.51 -3.20
C ARG A 268 -0.23 -15.11 -4.59
N ILE A 269 0.71 -14.19 -4.63
CA ILE A 269 1.32 -13.66 -5.85
C ILE A 269 2.83 -13.70 -5.65
N ASP A 270 3.47 -14.76 -6.16
CA ASP A 270 4.92 -14.93 -6.16
C ASP A 270 5.43 -14.82 -7.60
N VAL A 271 6.25 -13.80 -7.87
CA VAL A 271 6.71 -13.43 -9.21
C VAL A 271 8.21 -13.56 -9.31
N ALA A 272 8.69 -14.06 -10.45
CA ALA A 272 10.09 -13.93 -10.85
C ALA A 272 10.19 -13.20 -12.20
N VAL A 273 11.13 -12.27 -12.30
CA VAL A 273 11.41 -11.51 -13.53
C VAL A 273 12.86 -11.76 -13.93
N THR A 274 13.07 -12.36 -15.09
CA THR A 274 14.40 -12.60 -15.64
C THR A 274 14.69 -11.58 -16.74
N ILE A 275 15.80 -10.87 -16.60
CA ILE A 275 16.36 -10.01 -17.65
C ILE A 275 17.58 -10.71 -18.23
N ASP A 276 17.56 -10.96 -19.54
CA ASP A 276 18.69 -11.57 -20.24
C ASP A 276 18.68 -11.18 -21.73
N ASP A 277 19.86 -10.92 -22.29
CA ASP A 277 20.08 -10.57 -23.71
C ASP A 277 19.07 -9.59 -24.33
N GLY A 278 18.70 -8.53 -23.60
CA GLY A 278 17.71 -7.55 -24.07
C GLY A 278 16.28 -8.10 -24.16
N GLN A 279 15.95 -9.11 -23.37
CA GLN A 279 14.64 -9.73 -23.21
C GLN A 279 14.20 -9.68 -21.75
N MET A 280 12.89 -9.68 -21.53
CA MET A 280 12.26 -9.78 -20.20
C MET A 280 11.33 -10.99 -20.18
N THR A 281 11.54 -11.90 -19.23
CA THR A 281 10.63 -13.02 -18.97
C THR A 281 9.99 -12.85 -17.60
N VAL A 282 8.67 -12.81 -17.55
CA VAL A 282 7.88 -12.76 -16.31
C VAL A 282 7.32 -14.15 -16.03
N ASP A 283 7.82 -14.80 -14.99
CA ASP A 283 7.34 -16.08 -14.49
C ASP A 283 6.29 -15.87 -13.39
N LEU A 284 5.06 -16.29 -13.71
CA LEU A 284 3.88 -16.25 -12.86
C LEU A 284 3.42 -17.67 -12.46
N SER A 285 4.29 -18.67 -12.58
CA SER A 285 3.95 -20.07 -12.31
C SER A 285 3.61 -20.34 -10.84
N ASN A 286 4.11 -19.51 -9.94
CA ASN A 286 3.93 -19.64 -8.49
C ASN A 286 2.79 -18.79 -7.91
N ILE A 287 1.96 -18.17 -8.74
CA ILE A 287 0.73 -17.51 -8.25
C ILE A 287 -0.33 -18.56 -7.87
N SER A 288 -1.31 -18.15 -7.07
CA SER A 288 -2.45 -18.99 -6.69
C SER A 288 -3.16 -19.62 -7.90
N ASP A 289 -3.67 -20.82 -7.69
CA ASP A 289 -4.52 -21.51 -8.67
C ASP A 289 -5.81 -20.71 -8.93
N GLN A 290 -6.52 -21.09 -9.99
CA GLN A 290 -7.82 -20.53 -10.33
C GLN A 290 -8.73 -20.47 -9.10
N LEU A 291 -9.35 -19.31 -8.90
CA LEU A 291 -10.13 -18.98 -7.72
C LEU A 291 -11.58 -19.42 -7.88
N ALA A 292 -12.25 -19.68 -6.74
CA ALA A 292 -13.65 -20.02 -6.72
C ALA A 292 -14.55 -18.80 -6.95
N GLY A 293 -14.09 -17.63 -6.52
CA GLY A 293 -14.78 -16.34 -6.72
C GLY A 293 -14.26 -15.54 -7.92
N PRO A 294 -14.78 -14.33 -8.16
CA PRO A 294 -14.70 -13.65 -9.46
C PRO A 294 -13.37 -12.97 -9.78
N PHE A 295 -12.34 -13.17 -8.97
CA PHE A 295 -11.05 -12.50 -9.10
C PHE A 295 -10.11 -13.24 -10.08
N ASN A 296 -10.68 -13.90 -11.09
CA ASN A 296 -9.93 -14.55 -12.16
C ASN A 296 -9.80 -13.66 -13.41
N ALA A 297 -8.82 -13.96 -14.23
CA ALA A 297 -8.60 -13.42 -15.56
C ALA A 297 -8.06 -14.53 -16.48
N GLY A 298 -8.33 -14.42 -17.78
CA GLY A 298 -7.77 -15.34 -18.78
C GLY A 298 -6.31 -15.01 -19.11
N ARG A 299 -5.58 -15.95 -19.72
CA ARG A 299 -4.12 -15.83 -19.98
C ARG A 299 -3.74 -14.51 -20.65
N ASP A 300 -4.41 -14.17 -21.75
CA ASP A 300 -4.05 -12.99 -22.55
C ASP A 300 -4.54 -11.67 -21.94
N GLY A 301 -5.69 -11.70 -21.26
CA GLY A 301 -6.31 -10.54 -20.61
C GLY A 301 -5.79 -10.24 -19.21
N GLY A 302 -5.22 -11.26 -18.55
CA GLY A 302 -4.63 -11.25 -17.22
C GLY A 302 -3.11 -11.29 -17.29
N ALA A 303 -2.53 -12.49 -17.39
CA ALA A 303 -1.07 -12.72 -17.27
C ALA A 303 -0.22 -11.92 -18.29
N VAL A 304 -0.57 -11.99 -19.57
CA VAL A 304 0.14 -11.23 -20.62
C VAL A 304 -0.06 -9.73 -20.43
N ALA A 305 -1.28 -9.31 -20.04
CA ALA A 305 -1.60 -7.91 -19.86
C ALA A 305 -0.80 -7.25 -18.73
N VAL A 306 -0.67 -7.91 -17.56
CA VAL A 306 0.08 -7.38 -16.42
C VAL A 306 1.58 -7.28 -16.70
N ALA A 307 2.16 -8.26 -17.40
CA ALA A 307 3.57 -8.23 -17.79
C ALA A 307 3.87 -7.07 -18.76
N ARG A 308 3.01 -6.91 -19.78
CA ARG A 308 3.10 -5.81 -20.75
C ARG A 308 2.94 -4.44 -20.09
N MET A 309 1.99 -4.28 -19.16
CA MET A 309 1.82 -3.03 -18.40
C MET A 309 3.08 -2.70 -17.61
N ALA A 310 3.62 -3.65 -16.85
CA ALA A 310 4.83 -3.45 -16.06
C ALA A 310 6.03 -3.04 -16.95
N ALA A 311 6.26 -3.76 -18.05
CA ALA A 311 7.32 -3.44 -18.99
C ALA A 311 7.16 -2.05 -19.61
N LYS A 312 5.94 -1.68 -20.03
CA LYS A 312 5.67 -0.35 -20.59
C LYS A 312 5.96 0.75 -19.58
N MET A 313 5.51 0.60 -18.33
CA MET A 313 5.73 1.58 -17.26
C MET A 313 7.22 1.78 -16.95
N LEU A 314 7.99 0.70 -16.90
CA LEU A 314 9.39 0.75 -16.50
C LEU A 314 10.32 1.23 -17.62
N PHE A 315 10.04 0.86 -18.87
CA PHE A 315 11.02 1.00 -19.95
C PHE A 315 10.59 1.93 -21.09
N ALA A 316 9.29 2.23 -21.22
CA ALA A 316 8.77 2.95 -22.37
C ALA A 316 7.53 3.82 -22.04
N GLY A 317 7.45 4.35 -20.80
CA GLY A 317 6.26 5.07 -20.31
C GLY A 317 5.94 6.37 -21.06
N GLU A 318 6.96 7.01 -21.65
CA GLU A 318 6.83 8.30 -22.34
C GLU A 318 6.51 8.17 -23.84
N THR A 319 6.55 6.96 -24.40
CA THR A 319 6.31 6.74 -25.84
C THR A 319 4.89 6.24 -26.11
N PRO A 320 4.27 6.64 -27.25
CA PRO A 320 3.01 6.05 -27.69
C PRO A 320 3.11 4.54 -27.77
N VAL A 321 2.06 3.86 -27.33
CA VAL A 321 2.06 2.40 -27.23
C VAL A 321 1.78 1.71 -28.56
N ASN A 322 2.56 0.68 -28.88
CA ASN A 322 2.32 -0.21 -30.02
C ASN A 322 2.89 -1.62 -29.75
N GLU A 323 2.64 -2.56 -30.66
CA GLU A 323 3.07 -3.97 -30.49
C GLU A 323 4.59 -4.14 -30.33
N GLY A 324 5.38 -3.25 -30.92
CA GLY A 324 6.85 -3.24 -30.82
C GLY A 324 7.35 -3.10 -29.39
N ASP A 325 6.61 -2.42 -28.51
CA ASP A 325 6.96 -2.31 -27.08
C ASP A 325 6.97 -3.67 -26.37
N PHE A 326 6.31 -4.69 -26.93
CA PHE A 326 6.02 -5.94 -26.24
C PHE A 326 6.68 -7.17 -26.86
N LEU A 327 7.36 -7.04 -28.00
CA LEU A 327 7.98 -8.18 -28.71
C LEU A 327 9.06 -8.89 -27.87
N ARG A 328 9.59 -8.21 -26.84
CA ARG A 328 10.65 -8.70 -25.95
C ARG A 328 10.16 -9.09 -24.56
N VAL A 329 8.85 -9.11 -24.36
CA VAL A 329 8.21 -9.42 -23.07
C VAL A 329 7.55 -10.79 -23.17
N HIS A 330 8.16 -11.77 -22.50
CA HIS A 330 7.70 -13.16 -22.46
C HIS A 330 7.02 -13.44 -21.13
N VAL A 331 6.01 -14.30 -21.14
CA VAL A 331 5.26 -14.66 -19.92
C VAL A 331 5.21 -16.17 -19.78
N GLU A 332 5.71 -16.66 -18.65
CA GLU A 332 5.62 -18.05 -18.24
C GLU A 332 4.49 -18.18 -17.22
N ILE A 333 3.45 -18.94 -17.57
CA ILE A 333 2.35 -19.24 -16.67
C ILE A 333 1.69 -20.55 -17.13
N PRO A 334 1.44 -21.53 -16.23
CA PRO A 334 0.66 -22.73 -16.55
C PRO A 334 -0.84 -22.39 -16.65
N ASP A 335 -1.63 -23.22 -17.33
CA ASP A 335 -3.09 -23.05 -17.36
C ASP A 335 -3.73 -23.36 -16.00
N GLY A 336 -4.81 -22.66 -15.66
CA GLY A 336 -5.54 -22.88 -14.42
C GLY A 336 -4.99 -22.13 -13.21
N LYS A 337 -4.22 -21.06 -13.44
CA LYS A 337 -3.93 -20.03 -12.42
C LYS A 337 -4.98 -18.93 -12.48
N PHE A 338 -5.07 -18.09 -11.44
CA PHE A 338 -6.08 -17.03 -11.45
C PHE A 338 -5.87 -15.99 -12.57
N LEU A 339 -4.68 -15.89 -13.18
CA LEU A 339 -4.41 -15.04 -14.36
C LEU A 339 -4.34 -15.83 -15.69
N SER A 340 -4.57 -17.13 -15.65
CA SER A 340 -4.67 -18.04 -16.80
C SER A 340 -5.86 -18.98 -16.62
N ALA A 341 -6.94 -18.42 -16.08
CA ALA A 341 -8.11 -19.20 -15.70
C ALA A 341 -8.75 -19.83 -16.94
N ARG A 342 -9.33 -21.01 -16.75
CA ARG A 342 -9.98 -21.77 -17.83
C ARG A 342 -11.33 -21.13 -18.16
N PRO A 343 -11.84 -21.35 -19.40
CA PRO A 343 -13.20 -20.95 -19.75
C PRO A 343 -14.22 -21.45 -18.71
N GLY A 344 -15.16 -20.57 -18.33
CA GLY A 344 -16.18 -20.84 -17.31
C GLY A 344 -15.86 -20.26 -15.92
N ALA A 345 -14.60 -19.92 -15.63
CA ALA A 345 -14.26 -19.24 -14.38
C ALA A 345 -14.93 -17.85 -14.30
N PRO A 346 -15.43 -17.43 -13.13
CA PRO A 346 -15.98 -16.08 -12.93
C PRO A 346 -14.84 -15.05 -13.00
N VAL A 347 -15.05 -13.98 -13.78
CA VAL A 347 -14.03 -12.98 -14.13
C VAL A 347 -14.45 -11.56 -13.78
N GLY A 348 -15.57 -11.36 -13.08
CA GLY A 348 -16.12 -10.04 -12.76
C GLY A 348 -15.16 -9.12 -11.99
N GLY A 349 -14.22 -9.71 -11.24
CA GLY A 349 -13.14 -9.04 -10.52
C GLY A 349 -11.78 -9.05 -11.23
N ALA A 350 -11.71 -9.38 -12.52
CA ALA A 350 -10.45 -9.48 -13.28
C ALA A 350 -9.56 -8.22 -13.15
N GLY A 351 -10.18 -7.03 -13.22
CA GLY A 351 -9.46 -5.76 -13.07
C GLY A 351 -8.82 -5.59 -11.69
N ASN A 352 -9.49 -6.04 -10.62
CA ASN A 352 -9.05 -5.85 -9.24
C ASN A 352 -7.69 -6.48 -8.94
N THR A 353 -7.34 -7.57 -9.63
CA THR A 353 -6.10 -8.32 -9.37
C THR A 353 -4.88 -7.72 -10.06
N SER A 354 -5.10 -7.04 -11.19
CA SER A 354 -4.04 -6.53 -12.04
C SER A 354 -3.10 -5.54 -11.32
N ALA A 355 -3.65 -4.63 -10.52
CA ALA A 355 -2.88 -3.60 -9.83
C ALA A 355 -1.83 -4.20 -8.87
N THR A 356 -2.22 -5.20 -8.08
CA THR A 356 -1.33 -5.89 -7.15
C THR A 356 -0.23 -6.65 -7.89
N VAL A 357 -0.57 -7.33 -8.98
CA VAL A 357 0.39 -8.15 -9.73
C VAL A 357 1.41 -7.26 -10.46
N VAL A 358 0.97 -6.17 -11.09
CA VAL A 358 1.87 -5.20 -11.73
C VAL A 358 2.80 -4.56 -10.71
N ASP A 359 2.28 -4.12 -9.55
CA ASP A 359 3.10 -3.59 -8.44
C ASP A 359 4.14 -4.62 -7.95
N THR A 360 3.81 -5.91 -7.96
CA THR A 360 4.73 -7.00 -7.59
C THR A 360 5.82 -7.21 -8.64
N ILE A 361 5.49 -7.15 -9.94
CA ILE A 361 6.49 -7.22 -11.03
C ILE A 361 7.45 -6.03 -10.94
N ILE A 362 6.93 -4.83 -10.70
CA ILE A 362 7.74 -3.61 -10.50
C ILE A 362 8.65 -3.75 -9.28
N SER A 363 8.11 -4.23 -8.15
CA SER A 363 8.86 -4.48 -6.92
C SER A 363 10.00 -5.46 -7.12
N ALA A 364 9.80 -6.52 -7.93
CA ALA A 364 10.87 -7.46 -8.26
C ALA A 364 12.05 -6.76 -8.95
N LEU A 365 11.81 -5.83 -9.86
CA LEU A 365 12.87 -5.13 -10.60
C LEU A 365 13.49 -3.93 -9.84
N ALA A 366 12.86 -3.46 -8.76
CA ALA A 366 13.34 -2.29 -8.00
C ALA A 366 14.83 -2.37 -7.58
N PRO A 367 15.37 -3.52 -7.12
CA PRO A 367 16.80 -3.64 -6.79
C PRO A 367 17.75 -3.50 -7.99
N ALA A 368 17.29 -3.82 -9.21
CA ALA A 368 18.10 -3.75 -10.43
C ALA A 368 18.18 -2.33 -11.00
N MET A 369 17.21 -1.48 -10.68
CA MET A 369 17.00 -0.16 -11.29
C MET A 369 17.53 1.01 -10.44
N ASN A 370 18.38 0.74 -9.44
CA ASN A 370 19.15 1.73 -8.65
C ASN A 370 18.46 3.08 -8.36
N GLY A 371 17.26 3.05 -7.76
CA GLY A 371 16.53 4.26 -7.35
C GLY A 371 15.66 4.92 -8.42
N GLU A 372 15.57 4.34 -9.62
CA GLU A 372 14.63 4.79 -10.67
C GLU A 372 13.19 4.33 -10.43
N VAL A 373 13.02 3.21 -9.71
CA VAL A 373 11.71 2.70 -9.31
C VAL A 373 11.29 3.36 -7.99
N PRO A 374 10.09 3.97 -7.90
CA PRO A 374 9.56 4.46 -6.64
C PRO A 374 9.20 3.30 -5.70
N ALA A 375 9.03 3.62 -4.42
CA ALA A 375 8.49 2.68 -3.45
C ALA A 375 7.06 2.21 -3.82
N GLY A 376 6.51 1.30 -3.03
CA GLY A 376 5.25 0.64 -3.32
C GLY A 376 4.06 1.58 -3.45
N HIS A 377 3.27 1.33 -4.48
CA HIS A 377 2.03 2.04 -4.76
C HIS A 377 0.86 1.43 -3.96
N HIS A 378 -0.21 2.19 -3.65
CA HIS A 378 -1.37 1.66 -2.86
C HIS A 378 -2.01 0.38 -3.45
N GLY A 379 -1.87 0.20 -4.76
CA GLY A 379 -1.81 -1.11 -5.40
C GLY A 379 -3.14 -1.83 -5.62
N ILE A 380 -4.28 -1.13 -5.51
CA ILE A 380 -5.61 -1.71 -5.72
C ILE A 380 -6.50 -0.79 -6.54
N TYR A 381 -7.58 -1.35 -7.11
CA TYR A 381 -8.67 -0.53 -7.65
C TYR A 381 -9.51 0.08 -6.52
N GLY A 382 -9.82 -0.72 -5.50
CA GLY A 382 -10.67 -0.32 -4.37
C GLY A 382 -12.04 0.17 -4.81
N SER A 383 -12.71 -0.57 -5.70
CA SER A 383 -14.01 -0.20 -6.23
C SER A 383 -15.15 -0.44 -5.24
N HIS A 384 -16.12 0.46 -5.22
CA HIS A 384 -17.39 0.28 -4.53
C HIS A 384 -18.52 0.88 -5.37
N THR A 385 -19.68 0.22 -5.34
CA THR A 385 -20.85 0.66 -6.08
C THR A 385 -22.05 0.85 -5.18
N LEU A 386 -22.86 1.85 -5.53
CA LEU A 386 -24.13 2.16 -4.88
C LEU A 386 -25.23 2.04 -5.92
N SER A 387 -26.24 1.22 -5.65
CA SER A 387 -27.32 0.98 -6.61
C SER A 387 -28.68 0.84 -5.95
N GLY A 388 -29.71 1.24 -6.68
CA GLY A 388 -31.09 1.22 -6.20
C GLY A 388 -32.04 1.86 -7.21
N HIS A 389 -33.21 2.27 -6.71
CA HIS A 389 -34.16 3.11 -7.44
C HIS A 389 -34.16 4.49 -6.79
N ASP A 390 -33.92 5.54 -7.56
CA ASP A 390 -33.96 6.91 -7.05
C ASP A 390 -35.42 7.28 -6.74
N GLU A 391 -35.75 7.57 -5.48
CA GLU A 391 -37.13 7.85 -5.06
C GLU A 391 -37.70 9.13 -5.69
N ARG A 392 -36.84 10.05 -6.17
CA ARG A 392 -37.25 11.29 -6.82
C ARG A 392 -37.73 11.08 -8.24
N THR A 393 -37.17 10.10 -8.94
CA THR A 393 -37.40 9.88 -10.38
C THR A 393 -38.08 8.54 -10.68
N GLY A 394 -38.01 7.58 -9.76
CA GLY A 394 -38.44 6.18 -9.94
C GLY A 394 -37.45 5.32 -10.75
N GLU A 395 -36.42 5.94 -11.34
CA GLU A 395 -35.46 5.28 -12.21
C GLU A 395 -34.40 4.49 -11.44
N ARG A 396 -33.85 3.46 -12.08
CA ARG A 396 -32.70 2.74 -11.53
C ARG A 396 -31.45 3.63 -11.59
N PHE A 397 -30.57 3.50 -10.60
CA PHE A 397 -29.24 4.09 -10.66
C PHE A 397 -28.16 3.08 -10.30
N LEU A 398 -26.96 3.34 -10.85
CA LEU A 398 -25.70 2.74 -10.47
C LEU A 398 -24.68 3.87 -10.37
N SER A 399 -24.13 4.06 -9.18
CA SER A 399 -22.93 4.86 -8.97
C SER A 399 -21.75 3.92 -8.80
N LEU A 400 -20.68 4.18 -9.56
CA LEU A 400 -19.38 3.56 -9.35
C LEU A 400 -18.44 4.62 -8.82
N ASP A 401 -17.70 4.26 -7.79
CA ASP A 401 -16.50 4.97 -7.42
C ASP A 401 -15.37 3.97 -7.14
N ALA A 402 -14.15 4.45 -7.24
CA ALA A 402 -12.94 3.69 -6.97
C ALA A 402 -12.07 4.47 -5.99
N MET A 403 -11.05 3.83 -5.45
CA MET A 403 -10.11 4.54 -4.59
C MET A 403 -9.14 5.37 -5.43
N SER A 404 -8.81 6.56 -4.94
CA SER A 404 -7.52 7.21 -5.21
C SER A 404 -6.69 7.03 -3.96
N GLY A 405 -5.39 6.81 -4.09
CA GLY A 405 -4.52 6.53 -2.96
C GLY A 405 -3.12 7.12 -3.12
N GLY A 406 -2.28 6.86 -2.14
CA GLY A 406 -0.90 7.31 -2.15
C GLY A 406 -0.06 6.52 -3.16
N TRP A 407 0.84 7.22 -3.84
CA TRP A 407 1.89 6.62 -4.65
C TRP A 407 3.19 6.57 -3.85
N GLY A 408 4.06 5.61 -4.13
CA GLY A 408 5.31 5.49 -3.39
C GLY A 408 6.25 6.66 -3.62
N ALA A 409 7.10 6.93 -2.62
CA ALA A 409 8.13 7.95 -2.72
C ALA A 409 9.20 7.59 -3.74
N PHE A 410 9.73 8.62 -4.41
CA PHE A 410 10.89 8.49 -5.28
C PHE A 410 12.18 8.60 -4.47
N ALA A 411 13.30 8.16 -5.05
CA ALA A 411 14.62 8.33 -4.45
C ALA A 411 15.00 9.81 -4.21
N CYS A 412 14.31 10.74 -4.85
CA CYS A 412 14.57 12.18 -4.85
C CYS A 412 13.38 13.07 -4.44
N ALA A 413 12.19 12.51 -4.20
CA ALA A 413 10.99 13.29 -3.93
C ALA A 413 9.94 12.49 -3.16
N ASP A 414 9.09 13.19 -2.39
CA ASP A 414 7.92 12.57 -1.75
C ASP A 414 6.98 11.97 -2.80
N GLY A 415 6.26 10.93 -2.41
CA GLY A 415 5.29 10.25 -3.27
C GLY A 415 4.09 11.15 -3.57
N PRO A 416 3.55 11.11 -4.80
CA PRO A 416 2.43 11.95 -5.17
C PRO A 416 1.13 11.58 -4.42
N GLU A 417 0.35 12.59 -4.09
CA GLU A 417 -0.90 12.51 -3.31
C GLU A 417 -2.11 13.08 -4.05
N PRO A 418 -3.31 12.50 -3.84
CA PRO A 418 -3.66 11.12 -4.11
C PRO A 418 -3.98 10.93 -5.61
N PHE A 419 -3.58 9.81 -6.18
CA PHE A 419 -3.85 9.47 -7.59
C PHE A 419 -4.53 8.10 -7.71
N ARG A 420 -5.13 7.85 -8.87
CA ARG A 420 -5.66 6.53 -9.23
C ARG A 420 -4.53 5.50 -9.29
N SER A 421 -4.90 4.21 -9.33
CA SER A 421 -3.89 3.17 -9.41
C SER A 421 -3.10 3.22 -10.71
N LEU A 422 -1.88 2.69 -10.69
CA LEU A 422 -1.04 2.57 -11.89
C LEU A 422 -1.73 1.85 -13.07
N THR A 423 -2.68 0.95 -12.82
CA THR A 423 -3.46 0.25 -13.88
C THR A 423 -4.70 1.02 -14.34
N HIS A 424 -5.13 2.05 -13.59
CA HIS A 424 -6.20 2.96 -13.99
C HIS A 424 -5.73 4.04 -14.98
N GLY A 425 -4.44 4.42 -14.93
CA GLY A 425 -3.91 5.51 -15.75
C GLY A 425 -4.62 6.84 -15.45
N ASP A 426 -5.02 7.55 -16.52
CA ASP A 426 -5.57 8.92 -16.46
C ASP A 426 -7.08 8.98 -16.17
N VAL A 427 -7.65 7.97 -15.53
CA VAL A 427 -9.05 7.97 -15.06
C VAL A 427 -9.26 9.14 -14.11
N ARG A 428 -10.34 9.90 -14.32
CA ARG A 428 -10.65 11.07 -13.49
C ARG A 428 -11.41 10.65 -12.23
N ASP A 429 -11.36 11.53 -11.25
CA ASP A 429 -12.26 11.47 -10.11
C ASP A 429 -13.55 12.20 -10.44
N VAL A 430 -14.69 11.62 -10.06
CA VAL A 430 -16.00 12.22 -10.34
C VAL A 430 -16.26 13.32 -9.30
N PRO A 431 -16.57 14.57 -9.69
CA PRO A 431 -16.80 15.66 -8.75
C PRO A 431 -17.90 15.34 -7.72
N VAL A 432 -17.70 15.73 -6.45
CA VAL A 432 -18.67 15.49 -5.36
C VAL A 432 -20.05 16.05 -5.71
N GLU A 433 -20.10 17.28 -6.22
CA GLU A 433 -21.35 17.94 -6.62
C GLU A 433 -22.11 17.16 -7.68
N LEU A 434 -21.40 16.56 -8.65
CA LEU A 434 -22.01 15.73 -9.68
C LEU A 434 -22.53 14.40 -9.12
N GLN A 435 -21.81 13.81 -8.16
CA GLN A 435 -22.27 12.61 -7.47
C GLN A 435 -23.55 12.87 -6.68
N GLU A 436 -23.58 13.92 -5.84
CA GLU A 436 -24.75 14.27 -5.02
C GLU A 436 -25.95 14.76 -5.84
N ALA A 437 -25.71 15.35 -7.02
CA ALA A 437 -26.79 15.73 -7.92
C ALA A 437 -27.47 14.52 -8.58
N ASN A 438 -26.70 13.48 -8.88
CA ASN A 438 -27.16 12.31 -9.63
C ASN A 438 -27.61 11.14 -8.75
N TYR A 439 -27.11 11.05 -7.52
CA TYR A 439 -27.30 9.87 -6.67
C TYR A 439 -27.79 10.25 -5.27
N PRO A 440 -28.66 9.43 -4.65
CA PRO A 440 -29.33 9.79 -3.41
C PRO A 440 -28.49 9.45 -2.15
N TYR A 441 -27.25 9.92 -2.13
CA TYR A 441 -26.34 9.89 -0.99
C TYR A 441 -25.65 11.25 -0.86
N ARG A 442 -25.09 11.54 0.31
CA ARG A 442 -24.25 12.71 0.57
C ARG A 442 -22.83 12.30 0.89
N ILE A 443 -21.85 13.02 0.36
CA ILE A 443 -20.44 12.84 0.72
C ILE A 443 -20.14 13.83 1.85
N VAL A 444 -20.17 13.32 3.08
CA VAL A 444 -19.96 14.12 4.30
C VAL A 444 -18.52 14.61 4.40
N ALA A 445 -17.56 13.81 3.93
CA ALA A 445 -16.16 14.16 3.96
C ALA A 445 -15.39 13.50 2.82
N LYS A 446 -14.39 14.21 2.31
CA LYS A 446 -13.34 13.70 1.44
C LYS A 446 -12.04 14.42 1.81
N SER A 447 -11.15 13.72 2.50
CA SER A 447 -9.95 14.29 3.08
C SER A 447 -8.73 13.41 2.85
N LEU A 448 -7.53 14.00 2.92
CA LEU A 448 -6.31 13.22 2.98
C LEU A 448 -6.28 12.45 4.30
N ARG A 449 -5.85 11.19 4.23
CA ARG A 449 -5.72 10.32 5.40
C ARG A 449 -4.34 10.58 6.01
N ALA A 450 -4.28 11.43 7.02
CA ALA A 450 -3.05 11.71 7.76
C ALA A 450 -2.35 10.41 8.19
N ASP A 451 -1.01 10.43 8.19
CA ASP A 451 -0.14 9.30 8.57
C ASP A 451 -0.25 8.06 7.68
N SER A 452 -1.00 8.12 6.57
CA SER A 452 -1.15 6.95 5.69
C SER A 452 0.03 6.71 4.75
N GLY A 453 0.81 7.73 4.46
CA GLY A 453 2.02 7.63 3.65
C GLY A 453 3.18 7.04 4.45
N GLY A 454 3.86 6.05 3.90
CA GLY A 454 5.00 5.40 4.52
C GLY A 454 6.11 6.41 4.81
N ALA A 455 6.63 6.37 6.03
CA ALA A 455 7.70 7.27 6.44
C ALA A 455 9.00 6.95 5.69
N GLY A 456 9.76 7.98 5.37
CA GLY A 456 11.08 7.86 4.77
C GLY A 456 11.78 9.21 4.69
N ARG A 457 13.04 9.23 4.26
CA ARG A 457 13.70 10.50 3.87
C ARG A 457 12.78 11.26 2.92
N PHE A 458 12.18 10.52 2.00
CA PHE A 458 11.02 10.93 1.22
C PHE A 458 9.79 10.12 1.65
N ARG A 459 8.71 10.82 1.98
CA ARG A 459 7.46 10.24 2.49
C ARG A 459 6.63 9.71 1.32
N GLY A 460 6.04 8.53 1.46
CA GLY A 460 5.07 8.03 0.49
C GLY A 460 3.80 8.89 0.45
N GLY A 461 3.10 8.90 -0.66
CA GLY A 461 1.88 9.68 -0.81
C GLY A 461 0.79 9.23 0.18
N LEU A 462 -0.11 10.13 0.54
CA LEU A 462 -1.24 9.87 1.43
C LEU A 462 -2.40 9.24 0.67
N GLY A 463 -3.12 8.36 1.35
CA GLY A 463 -4.45 7.92 0.97
C GLY A 463 -5.52 8.96 1.27
N ILE A 464 -6.77 8.58 1.02
CA ILE A 464 -7.97 9.39 1.26
C ILE A 464 -8.90 8.70 2.26
N HIS A 465 -9.64 9.52 3.01
CA HIS A 465 -10.82 9.12 3.76
C HIS A 465 -12.04 9.78 3.14
N LYS A 466 -12.94 8.96 2.58
CA LYS A 466 -14.21 9.40 2.00
C LYS A 466 -15.37 8.81 2.80
N THR A 467 -16.34 9.65 3.17
CA THR A 467 -17.48 9.26 4.00
C THR A 467 -18.79 9.53 3.26
N TYR A 468 -19.63 8.51 3.18
CA TYR A 468 -20.95 8.53 2.55
C TYR A 468 -22.04 8.46 3.62
N GLU A 469 -23.00 9.36 3.57
CA GLU A 469 -24.28 9.27 4.30
C GLU A 469 -25.36 8.87 3.30
N PHE A 470 -26.09 7.79 3.59
CA PHE A 470 -27.16 7.33 2.70
C PHE A 470 -28.47 8.07 3.02
N LEU A 471 -29.19 8.52 1.97
CA LEU A 471 -30.42 9.31 2.12
C LEU A 471 -31.69 8.50 1.84
N GLN A 472 -31.55 7.29 1.29
CA GLN A 472 -32.63 6.35 0.98
C GLN A 472 -32.12 4.90 1.04
N PRO A 473 -33.00 3.89 1.04
CA PRO A 473 -32.58 2.49 0.92
C PRO A 473 -31.83 2.23 -0.40
N MET A 474 -30.67 1.57 -0.30
CA MET A 474 -29.88 1.15 -1.46
C MET A 474 -28.96 -0.03 -1.13
N THR A 475 -28.30 -0.57 -2.16
CA THR A 475 -27.29 -1.62 -2.03
C THR A 475 -25.90 -1.02 -2.22
N LEU A 476 -25.01 -1.28 -1.26
CA LEU A 476 -23.58 -1.01 -1.33
C LEU A 476 -22.83 -2.31 -1.60
N LEU A 477 -22.01 -2.33 -2.65
CA LEU A 477 -21.05 -3.40 -2.93
C LEU A 477 -19.64 -2.81 -2.82
N ALA A 478 -18.70 -3.57 -2.25
CA ALA A 478 -17.31 -3.13 -2.16
C ALA A 478 -16.35 -4.27 -2.52
N LYS A 479 -15.20 -3.90 -3.08
CA LYS A 479 -14.06 -4.78 -3.38
C LYS A 479 -12.75 -4.12 -2.93
N ILE A 480 -12.62 -3.94 -1.62
CA ILE A 480 -11.40 -3.43 -0.98
C ILE A 480 -10.44 -4.59 -0.72
N GLU A 481 -9.19 -4.42 -1.16
CA GLU A 481 -8.17 -5.47 -1.19
C GLU A 481 -6.86 -5.02 -0.56
N ARG A 482 -5.90 -5.95 -0.42
CA ARG A 482 -4.57 -5.71 0.16
C ARG A 482 -4.63 -5.15 1.59
N THR A 483 -5.67 -5.45 2.36
CA THR A 483 -5.74 -4.96 3.74
C THR A 483 -4.66 -5.59 4.62
N GLY A 484 -4.23 -6.82 4.30
CA GLY A 484 -3.08 -7.48 4.92
C GLY A 484 -1.72 -7.24 4.23
N CYS A 485 -1.68 -6.61 3.05
CA CYS A 485 -0.48 -6.48 2.22
C CYS A 485 -0.15 -5.00 1.96
N PRO A 486 0.47 -4.31 2.94
CA PRO A 486 0.68 -2.86 2.84
C PRO A 486 1.61 -2.49 1.67
N PRO A 487 1.51 -1.26 1.14
CA PRO A 487 2.43 -0.72 0.15
C PRO A 487 3.86 -0.72 0.69
N TRP A 488 4.79 -1.37 -0.01
CA TRP A 488 6.14 -1.63 0.47
C TRP A 488 7.02 -0.37 0.47
N GLY A 489 7.92 -0.23 1.44
CA GLY A 489 8.92 0.85 1.46
C GLY A 489 10.22 0.43 0.78
N GLN A 490 11.07 1.40 0.43
CA GLN A 490 12.33 1.17 -0.27
C GLN A 490 13.50 1.85 0.43
N ASP A 491 14.69 1.24 0.37
CA ASP A 491 15.93 1.80 0.93
C ASP A 491 15.76 2.26 2.40
N ALA A 492 15.30 1.36 3.28
CA ALA A 492 14.92 1.63 4.69
C ALA A 492 13.66 2.49 4.91
N GLY A 493 13.01 2.97 3.85
CA GLY A 493 11.67 3.56 3.93
C GLY A 493 10.64 2.56 4.46
N LYS A 494 9.63 3.08 5.17
CA LYS A 494 8.59 2.30 5.83
C LYS A 494 7.41 2.04 4.89
N PRO A 495 6.66 0.94 5.09
CA PRO A 495 5.42 0.69 4.38
C PRO A 495 4.38 1.79 4.61
N GLY A 496 3.50 2.02 3.62
CA GLY A 496 2.30 2.85 3.79
C GLY A 496 1.20 2.11 4.56
N LEU A 497 0.18 2.84 5.01
CA LEU A 497 -1.00 2.22 5.61
C LEU A 497 -1.83 1.49 4.57
N SER A 498 -2.33 0.31 4.95
CA SER A 498 -3.28 -0.47 4.15
C SER A 498 -4.63 0.23 3.99
N PRO A 499 -5.36 -0.04 2.90
CA PRO A 499 -6.74 0.38 2.73
C PRO A 499 -7.70 -0.33 3.69
N GLY A 500 -8.94 0.16 3.78
CA GLY A 500 -10.01 -0.43 4.58
C GLY A 500 -11.35 0.27 4.38
N GLY A 501 -12.37 -0.25 5.05
CA GLY A 501 -13.69 0.37 5.06
C GLY A 501 -14.56 -0.14 6.20
N SER A 502 -15.59 0.62 6.53
CA SER A 502 -16.59 0.28 7.53
C SER A 502 -17.95 0.87 7.18
N ILE A 503 -19.00 0.28 7.76
CA ILE A 503 -20.36 0.84 7.77
C ILE A 503 -20.76 1.03 9.22
N GLU A 504 -21.16 2.25 9.57
CA GLU A 504 -21.82 2.60 10.82
C GLU A 504 -23.31 2.71 10.56
N TYR A 505 -24.09 1.84 11.19
CA TYR A 505 -25.54 1.82 11.07
C TYR A 505 -26.16 2.79 12.06
N ALA A 506 -27.33 3.34 11.72
CA ALA A 506 -28.05 4.28 12.57
C ALA A 506 -28.44 3.70 13.96
N ASP A 507 -28.45 2.36 14.10
CA ASP A 507 -28.68 1.65 15.36
C ASP A 507 -27.42 1.55 16.26
N GLY A 508 -26.29 2.12 15.84
CA GLY A 508 -25.02 2.11 16.54
C GLY A 508 -24.13 0.89 16.24
N ARG A 509 -24.59 -0.07 15.43
CA ARG A 509 -23.76 -1.19 14.98
C ARG A 509 -22.72 -0.71 13.98
N SER A 510 -21.48 -1.19 14.10
CA SER A 510 -20.43 -0.98 13.10
C SER A 510 -19.93 -2.30 12.55
N VAL A 511 -19.70 -2.38 11.24
CA VAL A 511 -19.16 -3.57 10.57
C VAL A 511 -17.99 -3.20 9.67
N LYS A 512 -16.99 -4.08 9.59
CA LYS A 512 -15.92 -3.96 8.60
C LYS A 512 -16.50 -4.22 7.21
N MET A 513 -16.11 -3.40 6.26
CA MET A 513 -16.54 -3.48 4.87
C MET A 513 -15.29 -3.64 3.99
N LEU A 514 -15.03 -4.87 3.54
CA LEU A 514 -13.94 -5.16 2.61
C LEU A 514 -14.47 -5.62 1.27
N LYS A 515 -14.93 -6.87 1.21
CA LYS A 515 -15.61 -7.47 0.07
C LYS A 515 -16.96 -7.99 0.48
N GLY A 516 -17.98 -7.64 -0.29
CA GLY A 516 -19.33 -8.09 0.01
C GLY A 516 -20.39 -7.14 -0.48
N GLN A 517 -21.60 -7.40 0.01
CA GLN A 517 -22.81 -6.68 -0.30
C GLN A 517 -23.53 -6.31 0.99
N TRP A 518 -23.96 -5.07 1.10
CA TRP A 518 -24.70 -4.56 2.25
C TRP A 518 -25.93 -3.79 1.78
N ALA A 519 -27.06 -4.09 2.41
CA ALA A 519 -28.21 -3.21 2.34
C ALA A 519 -27.99 -2.06 3.34
N VAL A 520 -28.14 -0.82 2.85
CA VAL A 520 -27.99 0.40 3.65
C VAL A 520 -29.28 1.22 3.57
N ARG A 521 -29.52 2.03 4.60
CA ARG A 521 -30.75 2.80 4.81
C ARG A 521 -30.44 4.25 5.14
N PRO A 522 -31.45 5.14 5.12
CA PRO A 522 -31.27 6.52 5.57
C PRO A 522 -30.59 6.61 6.93
N GLY A 523 -29.54 7.42 7.02
CA GLY A 523 -28.78 7.65 8.25
C GLY A 523 -27.65 6.65 8.52
N ASP A 524 -27.55 5.56 7.74
CA ASP A 524 -26.33 4.74 7.75
C ASP A 524 -25.18 5.51 7.08
N VAL A 525 -23.95 5.26 7.55
CA VAL A 525 -22.73 5.94 7.09
C VAL A 525 -21.69 4.90 6.67
N ALA A 526 -21.11 5.06 5.48
CA ALA A 526 -19.99 4.23 5.03
C ALA A 526 -18.69 5.03 4.95
N HIS A 527 -17.61 4.47 5.47
CA HIS A 527 -16.26 5.02 5.38
C HIS A 527 -15.42 4.20 4.41
N ILE A 528 -14.80 4.88 3.45
CA ILE A 528 -13.85 4.33 2.48
C ILE A 528 -12.47 4.92 2.79
N LEU A 529 -11.51 4.06 3.15
CA LEU A 529 -10.15 4.44 3.55
C LEU A 529 -9.17 3.87 2.54
N SER A 530 -8.60 4.68 1.66
CA SER A 530 -7.58 4.16 0.73
C SER A 530 -6.23 3.98 1.43
N GLY A 531 -5.37 3.17 0.82
CA GLY A 531 -3.98 3.06 1.25
C GLY A 531 -3.15 4.29 0.87
N GLY A 532 -2.03 4.48 1.57
CA GLY A 532 -0.96 5.40 1.16
C GLY A 532 0.02 4.76 0.18
N GLY A 533 1.16 5.39 -0.04
CA GLY A 533 2.32 4.80 -0.72
C GLY A 533 3.44 4.49 0.26
N GLY A 534 4.40 3.65 -0.12
CA GLY A 534 5.60 3.40 0.68
C GLY A 534 6.56 4.59 0.72
N GLY A 535 7.34 4.68 1.80
CA GLY A 535 8.42 5.67 1.93
C GLY A 535 9.71 5.23 1.25
N TYR A 536 10.62 6.18 1.04
CA TYR A 536 11.94 5.95 0.46
C TYR A 536 13.03 6.55 1.36
N GLY A 537 14.08 5.79 1.68
CA GLY A 537 15.18 6.25 2.52
C GLY A 537 14.84 6.15 4.01
N ASP A 538 15.86 6.19 4.88
CA ASP A 538 15.66 6.23 6.33
C ASP A 538 14.85 7.48 6.74
N PRO A 539 13.68 7.33 7.41
CA PRO A 539 12.91 8.45 7.94
C PRO A 539 13.70 9.43 8.82
N PHE A 540 14.71 8.96 9.54
CA PHE A 540 15.53 9.79 10.44
C PHE A 540 16.48 10.71 9.66
N GLU A 541 16.68 10.47 8.36
CA GLU A 541 17.40 11.37 7.45
C GLU A 541 16.51 12.50 6.89
N ARG A 542 15.17 12.42 7.04
CA ARG A 542 14.29 13.49 6.57
C ARG A 542 14.59 14.79 7.29
N ASP A 543 14.70 15.90 6.56
CA ASP A 543 14.86 17.23 7.13
C ASP A 543 13.74 17.52 8.16
N PRO A 544 14.07 17.81 9.44
CA PRO A 544 13.08 18.14 10.46
C PRO A 544 12.13 19.27 10.08
N GLN A 545 12.59 20.25 9.29
CA GLN A 545 11.73 21.35 8.84
C GLN A 545 10.68 20.89 7.83
N ARG A 546 11.00 19.90 6.99
CA ARG A 546 10.02 19.25 6.11
C ARG A 546 8.99 18.47 6.92
N VAL A 547 9.40 17.77 7.98
CA VAL A 547 8.46 17.10 8.90
C VAL A 547 7.53 18.11 9.57
N ALA A 548 8.04 19.22 10.09
CA ALA A 548 7.20 20.28 10.65
C ALA A 548 6.25 20.92 9.61
N GLN A 549 6.64 20.96 8.33
CA GLN A 549 5.76 21.38 7.24
C GLN A 549 4.66 20.34 6.98
N ASP A 550 4.99 19.06 6.96
CA ASP A 550 4.02 17.97 6.83
C ASP A 550 2.99 18.01 7.97
N VAL A 551 3.44 18.28 9.20
CA VAL A 551 2.56 18.46 10.38
C VAL A 551 1.62 19.64 10.21
N ARG A 552 2.14 20.80 9.77
CA ARG A 552 1.31 21.98 9.51
C ARG A 552 0.30 21.77 8.38
N ARG A 553 0.60 20.89 7.43
CA ARG A 553 -0.31 20.52 6.32
C ARG A 553 -1.29 19.41 6.71
N GLY A 554 -1.17 18.81 7.90
CA GLY A 554 -1.98 17.68 8.33
C GLY A 554 -1.64 16.37 7.62
N TYR A 555 -0.44 16.27 7.02
CA TYR A 555 0.01 15.07 6.32
C TYR A 555 0.56 14.04 7.28
N VAL A 556 1.27 14.53 8.29
CA VAL A 556 1.87 13.77 9.39
C VAL A 556 1.30 14.34 10.70
N SER A 557 0.90 13.52 11.65
CA SER A 557 0.48 13.97 12.97
C SER A 557 1.69 14.37 13.82
N ILE A 558 1.46 15.10 14.92
CA ILE A 558 2.56 15.43 15.86
C ILE A 558 3.15 14.15 16.45
N GLU A 559 2.30 13.15 16.65
CA GLU A 559 2.66 11.82 17.14
C GLU A 559 3.56 11.10 16.13
N ALA A 560 3.12 10.99 14.86
CA ALA A 560 3.90 10.34 13.81
C ALA A 560 5.20 11.08 13.50
N ALA A 561 5.25 12.42 13.60
CA ALA A 561 6.49 13.18 13.47
C ALA A 561 7.57 12.71 14.46
N ALA A 562 7.18 12.42 15.70
CA ALA A 562 8.08 11.96 16.73
C ALA A 562 8.40 10.46 16.61
N VAL A 563 7.41 9.61 16.33
CA VAL A 563 7.59 8.15 16.22
C VAL A 563 8.38 7.80 14.97
N ASP A 564 7.91 8.25 13.81
CA ASP A 564 8.39 7.75 12.53
C ASP A 564 9.65 8.48 12.07
N TYR A 565 9.81 9.77 12.40
CA TYR A 565 10.91 10.60 11.93
C TYR A 565 11.86 11.07 13.04
N GLY A 566 11.56 10.82 14.31
CA GLY A 566 12.33 11.33 15.43
C GLY A 566 12.34 12.85 15.57
N VAL A 567 11.30 13.54 15.07
CA VAL A 567 11.17 15.01 15.09
C VAL A 567 10.14 15.43 16.12
N VAL A 568 10.55 16.25 17.08
CA VAL A 568 9.64 16.78 18.10
C VAL A 568 9.12 18.13 17.68
N ILE A 569 7.80 18.27 17.67
CA ILE A 569 7.11 19.54 17.41
C ILE A 569 6.69 20.17 18.74
N ASP A 570 7.05 21.43 18.94
CA ASP A 570 6.67 22.21 20.13
C ASP A 570 5.20 22.67 20.06
N SER A 571 4.71 23.28 21.14
CA SER A 571 3.33 23.80 21.21
C SER A 571 3.06 24.95 20.24
N GLY A 572 4.10 25.56 19.67
CA GLY A 572 4.02 26.59 18.63
C GLY A 572 4.05 26.03 17.21
N GLY A 573 4.08 24.71 17.02
CA GLY A 573 4.15 24.06 15.72
C GLY A 573 5.53 24.14 15.05
N LYS A 574 6.59 24.38 15.83
CA LYS A 574 7.98 24.46 15.35
C LYS A 574 8.78 23.24 15.81
N VAL A 575 9.88 22.96 15.11
CA VAL A 575 10.82 21.91 15.50
C VAL A 575 11.49 22.28 16.82
N ASP A 576 11.41 21.41 17.82
CA ASP A 576 12.29 21.44 18.99
C ASP A 576 13.63 20.82 18.58
N GLU A 577 14.59 21.67 18.19
CA GLU A 577 15.90 21.24 17.69
C GLU A 577 16.67 20.39 18.70
N ARG A 578 16.58 20.75 19.99
CA ARG A 578 17.29 20.04 21.06
C ARG A 578 16.74 18.63 21.23
N ARG A 579 15.42 18.49 21.35
CA ARG A 579 14.79 17.17 21.53
C ARG A 579 14.91 16.31 20.28
N THR A 580 14.76 16.90 19.11
CA THR A 580 14.96 16.21 17.82
C THR A 580 16.39 15.66 17.71
N ALA A 581 17.41 16.46 18.06
CA ALA A 581 18.80 16.00 18.06
C ALA A 581 19.06 14.86 19.05
N LEU A 582 18.45 14.91 20.25
CA LEU A 582 18.52 13.85 21.25
C LEU A 582 17.90 12.54 20.75
N ILE A 583 16.72 12.59 20.12
CA ILE A 583 16.04 11.39 19.60
C ILE A 583 16.81 10.80 18.41
N ARG A 584 17.38 11.64 17.54
CA ARG A 584 18.15 11.20 16.36
C ARG A 584 19.61 10.85 16.66
N GLY A 585 20.01 10.73 17.93
CA GLY A 585 21.33 10.21 18.31
C GLY A 585 22.51 11.18 18.14
N ALA A 586 22.28 12.50 18.11
CA ALA A 586 23.37 13.45 18.31
C ALA A 586 23.99 13.24 19.71
N PRO A 587 25.32 13.35 19.87
CA PRO A 587 26.06 12.79 21.01
C PRO A 587 25.51 13.30 22.35
N GLY A 588 24.91 12.40 23.13
CA GLY A 588 24.35 12.73 24.43
C GLY A 588 23.70 11.62 25.24
N SER A 589 23.62 10.36 24.76
CA SER A 589 23.16 9.23 25.59
C SER A 589 24.33 8.45 26.16
N ASP A 590 25.10 9.09 27.05
CA ASP A 590 26.16 8.41 27.79
C ASP A 590 25.54 7.53 28.90
N THR A 591 25.17 6.30 28.56
CA THR A 591 24.74 5.29 29.54
C THR A 591 25.85 4.92 30.52
N ALA A 592 27.12 5.32 30.27
CA ALA A 592 28.19 5.17 31.23
C ALA A 592 27.94 6.00 32.50
N ALA A 593 27.19 7.11 32.41
CA ALA A 593 26.85 7.94 33.56
C ALA A 593 26.07 7.20 34.66
N LEU A 594 25.28 6.17 34.30
CA LEU A 594 24.53 5.32 35.24
C LEU A 594 25.36 4.14 35.78
N GLN A 595 26.52 3.87 35.18
CA GLN A 595 27.46 2.83 35.61
C GLN A 595 28.64 3.40 36.41
N GLN A 596 28.75 4.74 36.49
CA GLN A 596 29.78 5.40 37.29
C GLN A 596 29.42 5.31 38.79
N PRO A 597 30.30 4.72 39.62
CA PRO A 597 30.08 4.69 41.07
C PRO A 597 30.04 6.12 41.64
N GLY A 598 29.12 6.38 42.57
CA GLY A 598 29.11 7.60 43.39
C GLY A 598 28.12 8.70 43.01
N ARG A 599 27.09 8.42 42.19
CA ARG A 599 25.99 9.37 41.91
C ARG A 599 24.69 8.95 42.58
N ASP A 600 23.90 9.93 43.01
CA ASP A 600 22.52 9.69 43.46
C ASP A 600 21.67 9.27 42.27
N LEU A 601 20.79 8.29 42.49
CA LEU A 601 19.88 7.77 41.48
C LEU A 601 18.46 8.14 41.83
N TYR A 602 17.75 8.79 40.90
CA TYR A 602 16.32 8.94 40.98
C TYR A 602 15.64 7.78 40.24
N LEU A 603 14.99 6.93 41.03
CA LEU A 603 14.32 5.73 40.58
C LEU A 603 12.83 5.99 40.46
N VAL A 604 12.29 5.73 39.27
CA VAL A 604 10.87 5.93 38.96
C VAL A 604 10.28 4.64 38.40
N MET A 605 9.44 3.97 39.18
CA MET A 605 8.61 2.86 38.71
C MET A 605 7.21 3.34 38.36
N THR A 606 6.72 2.95 37.19
CA THR A 606 5.51 3.52 36.59
C THR A 606 4.62 2.43 36.03
N ARG A 607 3.31 2.67 36.09
CA ARG A 607 2.26 1.79 35.56
C ARG A 607 1.30 2.62 34.70
N PRO A 608 1.11 2.29 33.42
CA PRO A 608 0.02 2.85 32.64
C PRO A 608 -1.34 2.28 33.07
N PHE A 609 -2.43 3.00 32.79
CA PHE A 609 -3.77 2.40 32.83
C PHE A 609 -3.90 1.27 31.80
N GLU A 610 -4.89 0.39 31.99
CA GLU A 610 -5.21 -0.68 31.05
C GLU A 610 -5.41 -0.11 29.63
N ASP A 611 -4.88 -0.80 28.62
CA ASP A 611 -4.85 -0.39 27.19
C ASP A 611 -4.16 0.95 26.86
N GLN A 612 -3.46 1.57 27.82
CA GLN A 612 -2.74 2.83 27.62
C GLN A 612 -1.21 2.65 27.54
N ASP A 613 -0.74 1.42 27.40
CA ASP A 613 0.68 1.07 27.43
C ASP A 613 1.49 1.77 26.31
N ALA A 614 0.94 1.79 25.09
CA ALA A 614 1.56 2.45 23.94
C ALA A 614 1.63 3.98 24.13
N ALA A 615 0.51 4.61 24.51
CA ALA A 615 0.44 6.05 24.76
C ALA A 615 1.37 6.50 25.89
N PHE A 616 1.46 5.70 26.97
CA PHE A 616 2.37 5.95 28.07
C PHE A 616 3.83 5.82 27.66
N ASN A 617 4.19 4.71 27.00
CA ASN A 617 5.58 4.48 26.59
C ASN A 617 6.05 5.52 25.57
N PHE A 618 5.15 5.93 24.66
CA PHE A 618 5.38 7.04 23.76
C PHE A 618 5.66 8.33 24.53
N TRP A 619 4.71 8.81 25.34
CA TRP A 619 4.92 10.03 26.14
C TRP A 619 6.22 9.99 26.95
N TYR A 620 6.52 8.84 27.56
CA TYR A 620 7.68 8.72 28.42
C TYR A 620 8.99 8.77 27.62
N SER A 621 9.08 8.05 26.50
CA SER A 621 10.27 8.01 25.65
C SER A 621 10.46 9.28 24.82
N SER A 622 9.40 9.81 24.20
CA SER A 622 9.51 10.92 23.24
C SER A 622 9.53 12.30 23.90
N ARG A 623 9.05 12.39 25.15
CA ARG A 623 8.88 13.67 25.83
C ARG A 623 9.41 13.66 27.26
N HIS A 624 8.85 12.82 28.13
CA HIS A 624 9.07 12.94 29.58
C HIS A 624 10.52 12.71 30.00
N VAL A 625 11.20 11.71 29.43
CA VAL A 625 12.61 11.43 29.76
C VAL A 625 13.51 12.60 29.37
N HIS A 626 13.21 13.24 28.24
CA HIS A 626 13.96 14.40 27.75
C HIS A 626 13.67 15.66 28.57
N ASP A 627 12.42 15.85 29.01
CA ASP A 627 12.05 16.93 29.94
C ASP A 627 12.85 16.83 31.23
N LEU A 628 12.99 15.62 31.78
CA LEU A 628 13.74 15.36 33.00
C LEU A 628 15.24 15.57 32.78
N VAL A 629 15.84 14.97 31.75
CA VAL A 629 17.28 15.14 31.47
C VAL A 629 17.64 16.60 31.14
N ALA A 630 16.69 17.42 30.70
CA ALA A 630 16.92 18.84 30.47
C ALA A 630 17.06 19.68 31.75
N ILE A 631 16.69 19.13 32.91
CA ILE A 631 16.79 19.81 34.22
C ILE A 631 18.25 19.84 34.68
N PRO A 632 18.81 21.03 35.01
CA PRO A 632 20.14 21.13 35.61
C PRO A 632 20.29 20.24 36.85
N GLY A 633 21.38 19.50 36.94
CA GLY A 633 21.63 18.51 38.00
C GLY A 633 21.27 17.07 37.62
N ILE A 634 20.61 16.84 36.48
CA ILE A 634 20.39 15.49 35.93
C ILE A 634 21.44 15.22 34.83
N ALA A 635 22.20 14.14 34.99
CA ALA A 635 23.35 13.83 34.14
C ALA A 635 23.07 12.73 33.08
N GLY A 636 21.96 12.00 33.20
CA GLY A 636 21.60 10.96 32.24
C GLY A 636 20.38 10.15 32.71
N ALA A 637 19.80 9.38 31.80
CA ALA A 637 18.64 8.53 32.08
C ALA A 637 18.68 7.20 31.32
N GLN A 638 18.06 6.16 31.87
CA GLN A 638 17.86 4.87 31.23
C GLN A 638 16.52 4.27 31.63
N ARG A 639 15.80 3.71 30.66
CA ARG A 639 14.52 3.03 30.86
C ARG A 639 14.67 1.51 30.77
N TYR A 640 13.85 0.80 31.53
CA TYR A 640 13.79 -0.64 31.59
C TYR A 640 12.34 -1.15 31.62
N ARG A 641 12.10 -2.29 30.96
CA ARG A 641 10.92 -3.13 31.18
C ARG A 641 11.22 -4.07 32.35
N VAL A 642 10.28 -4.17 33.27
CA VAL A 642 10.42 -4.93 34.51
C VAL A 642 9.68 -6.25 34.39
N GLU A 643 10.37 -7.35 34.68
CA GLU A 643 9.80 -8.69 34.78
C GLU A 643 10.07 -9.26 36.19
N PRO A 644 9.04 -9.51 37.01
CA PRO A 644 9.20 -10.10 38.35
C PRO A 644 9.73 -11.54 38.29
N ILE A 645 10.60 -11.91 39.24
CA ILE A 645 11.15 -13.29 39.35
C ILE A 645 10.18 -14.25 40.06
N ALA A 646 9.16 -13.72 40.75
CA ALA A 646 8.09 -14.47 41.41
C ALA A 646 6.73 -13.80 41.15
N ALA A 647 5.62 -14.54 41.36
CA ALA A 647 4.25 -14.09 41.11
C ALA A 647 3.72 -13.03 42.12
N GLU A 648 4.48 -11.95 42.33
CA GLU A 648 4.02 -10.77 43.08
C GLU A 648 3.25 -9.84 42.12
N ARG A 649 1.91 -9.83 42.25
CA ARG A 649 0.97 -9.10 41.36
C ARG A 649 1.06 -7.57 41.40
N GLU A 650 1.91 -6.96 42.22
CA GLU A 650 1.86 -5.51 42.52
C GLU A 650 3.02 -4.67 41.95
N THR A 651 3.91 -5.23 41.14
CA THR A 651 5.07 -4.47 40.61
C THR A 651 4.68 -3.66 39.35
N PRO A 652 5.03 -2.36 39.27
CA PRO A 652 4.83 -1.58 38.05
C PRO A 652 5.72 -2.11 36.90
N PRO A 653 5.20 -2.19 35.65
CA PRO A 653 5.89 -2.83 34.52
C PRO A 653 7.09 -2.05 33.97
N TYR A 654 7.25 -0.77 34.33
CA TYR A 654 8.31 0.09 33.82
C TYR A 654 9.14 0.71 34.93
N LEU A 655 10.44 0.78 34.68
CA LEU A 655 11.44 1.42 35.53
C LEU A 655 12.23 2.44 34.71
N ALA A 656 12.45 3.64 35.26
CA ALA A 656 13.41 4.60 34.74
C ALA A 656 14.38 5.00 35.85
N LEU A 657 15.68 5.06 35.50
CA LEU A 657 16.75 5.53 36.37
C LEU A 657 17.31 6.83 35.81
N TYR A 658 17.45 7.83 36.66
CA TYR A 658 18.10 9.11 36.33
C TYR A 658 19.32 9.29 37.24
N ALA A 659 20.49 9.53 36.65
CA ALA A 659 21.70 9.84 37.41
C ALA A 659 21.74 11.33 37.73
N PHE A 660 21.94 11.70 38.99
CA PHE A 660 22.09 13.10 39.40
C PHE A 660 23.57 13.48 39.48
N SER A 661 23.93 14.60 38.86
CA SER A 661 25.22 15.28 39.08
C SER A 661 25.14 16.27 40.24
N ASP A 662 23.96 16.83 40.53
CA ASP A 662 23.65 17.64 41.71
C ASP A 662 22.22 17.34 42.17
N THR A 663 22.10 16.65 43.30
CA THR A 663 20.81 16.17 43.82
C THR A 663 19.86 17.29 44.19
N ARG A 664 20.36 18.38 44.79
CA ARG A 664 19.50 19.47 45.26
C ARG A 664 18.95 20.24 44.07
N GLN A 665 19.83 20.56 43.11
CA GLN A 665 19.44 21.25 41.89
C GLN A 665 18.45 20.43 41.07
N ALA A 666 18.67 19.11 40.95
CA ALA A 666 17.76 18.21 40.25
C ALA A 666 16.39 18.14 40.92
N VAL A 667 16.34 17.99 42.25
CA VAL A 667 15.08 17.91 43.01
C VAL A 667 14.26 19.19 42.89
N ASP A 668 14.90 20.35 43.09
CA ASP A 668 14.24 21.65 42.99
C ASP A 668 13.72 21.88 41.56
N GLY A 669 14.50 21.50 40.55
CA GLY A 669 14.12 21.57 39.15
C GLY A 669 12.96 20.64 38.79
N ILE A 670 12.96 19.39 39.27
CA ILE A 670 11.84 18.45 39.07
C ILE A 670 10.56 19.00 39.71
N ALA A 671 10.65 19.51 40.93
CA ALA A 671 9.52 20.08 41.64
C ALA A 671 8.96 21.31 40.91
N ALA A 672 9.82 22.20 40.42
CA ALA A 672 9.42 23.42 39.72
C ALA A 672 8.77 23.18 38.35
N ASN A 673 9.18 22.13 37.62
CA ASN A 673 8.68 21.87 36.27
C ASN A 673 7.50 20.90 36.23
N ARG A 674 7.27 20.09 37.28
CA ARG A 674 6.27 19.02 37.27
C ARG A 674 4.85 19.58 37.09
N GLY A 675 4.16 19.10 36.05
CA GLY A 675 2.78 19.49 35.76
C GLY A 675 2.64 20.86 35.10
N THR A 676 3.75 21.49 34.73
CA THR A 676 3.77 22.71 33.91
C THR A 676 3.83 22.36 32.43
N GLU A 677 3.73 23.36 31.55
CA GLU A 677 3.93 23.19 30.10
C GLU A 677 5.32 22.64 29.75
N ARG A 678 6.32 22.85 30.61
CA ARG A 678 7.71 22.40 30.40
C ARG A 678 7.93 20.92 30.73
N MET A 679 7.13 20.34 31.63
CA MET A 679 7.12 18.91 31.94
C MET A 679 5.69 18.46 32.23
N PRO A 680 4.85 18.37 31.18
CA PRO A 680 3.45 18.03 31.32
C PRO A 680 3.30 16.53 31.60
N SER A 681 2.25 16.21 32.35
CA SER A 681 1.89 14.82 32.62
C SER A 681 1.05 14.24 31.50
N THR A 682 1.08 12.92 31.37
CA THR A 682 0.08 12.17 30.58
C THR A 682 -1.11 11.74 31.45
N SER A 683 -2.28 11.58 30.84
CA SER A 683 -3.46 10.91 31.42
C SER A 683 -3.35 9.38 31.38
N ALA A 684 -2.43 8.83 30.57
CA ALA A 684 -2.17 7.40 30.45
C ALA A 684 -1.50 6.78 31.69
N LEU A 685 -0.97 7.61 32.60
CA LEU A 685 -0.18 7.20 33.76
C LEU A 685 -1.06 7.04 35.02
N ASP A 686 -1.08 5.84 35.60
CA ASP A 686 -1.62 5.61 36.93
C ASP A 686 -0.64 6.12 38.00
N ARG A 687 -0.91 7.32 38.50
CA ARG A 687 -0.09 7.97 39.54
C ARG A 687 -0.21 7.29 40.90
N SER A 688 -1.32 6.59 41.17
CA SER A 688 -1.55 5.91 42.45
C SER A 688 -0.64 4.68 42.59
N ALA A 689 -0.32 4.05 41.47
CA ALA A 689 0.58 2.90 41.37
C ALA A 689 2.07 3.27 41.16
N SER A 690 2.39 4.56 40.96
CA SER A 690 3.74 4.99 40.58
C SER A 690 4.61 5.34 41.78
N VAL A 691 5.80 4.74 41.83
CA VAL A 691 6.79 4.90 42.91
C VAL A 691 7.95 5.74 42.40
N ALA A 692 8.35 6.77 43.15
CA ALA A 692 9.47 7.63 42.80
C ALA A 692 10.29 7.91 44.07
N VAL A 693 11.54 7.45 44.10
CA VAL A 693 12.41 7.53 45.29
C VAL A 693 13.83 7.85 44.84
N ILE A 694 14.54 8.67 45.62
CA ILE A 694 15.95 8.96 45.41
C ILE A 694 16.76 7.99 46.25
N TYR A 695 17.82 7.45 45.66
CA TYR A 695 18.69 6.45 46.24
C TYR A 695 20.12 6.96 46.19
N SER A 696 20.76 7.04 47.36
CA SER A 696 22.14 7.49 47.47
C SER A 696 23.09 6.28 47.52
N PRO A 697 24.25 6.36 46.86
CA PRO A 697 25.20 5.25 46.80
C PRO A 697 25.77 4.98 48.18
N LEU A 698 25.77 3.71 48.59
CA LEU A 698 26.36 3.27 49.86
C LEU A 698 27.72 2.63 49.62
N ARG A 699 27.78 1.64 48.72
CA ARG A 699 29.00 0.93 48.34
C ARG A 699 28.84 0.24 46.98
N ALA A 700 29.96 -0.04 46.33
CA ALA A 700 29.99 -0.82 45.10
C ALA A 700 31.05 -1.92 45.21
N GLU A 701 30.75 -3.10 44.68
CA GLU A 701 31.64 -4.25 44.68
C GLU A 701 31.79 -4.78 43.24
N ARG A 702 33.04 -4.99 42.81
CA ARG A 702 33.34 -5.60 41.52
C ARG A 702 33.73 -7.05 41.75
N PHE A 703 33.05 -7.96 41.06
CA PHE A 703 33.30 -9.39 41.16
C PHE A 703 34.31 -9.88 40.12
N GLN A 704 34.46 -9.20 38.97
CA GLN A 704 35.39 -9.56 37.88
C GLN A 704 36.04 -8.32 37.21
N SER A 705 37.25 -8.46 36.64
CA SER A 705 38.16 -7.34 36.33
C SER A 705 38.23 -6.86 34.86
N GLU A 706 37.63 -7.55 33.89
CA GLU A 706 37.65 -7.12 32.48
C GLU A 706 36.25 -6.74 31.97
N ALA A 707 36.10 -5.51 31.47
CA ALA A 707 34.90 -5.11 30.72
C ALA A 707 35.21 -4.07 29.63
N ARG A 708 34.81 -4.40 28.40
CA ARG A 708 34.30 -3.41 27.41
C ARG A 708 32.88 -3.00 27.85
N ALA A 709 32.55 -1.72 27.65
CA ALA A 709 31.22 -1.17 27.91
C ALA A 709 30.21 -1.61 26.84
N GLY A 710 28.98 -1.94 27.26
CA GLY A 710 27.83 -2.17 26.35
C GLY A 710 26.92 -3.35 26.73
N SER A 711 25.64 -3.04 26.95
CA SER A 711 24.41 -3.86 27.00
C SER A 711 24.47 -5.27 27.65
N GLY A 712 23.96 -5.40 28.87
CA GLY A 712 23.61 -6.67 29.50
C GLY A 712 22.54 -6.45 30.56
N THR A 713 21.49 -7.29 30.56
CA THR A 713 20.35 -7.27 31.50
C THR A 713 20.76 -6.90 32.94
N MET A 714 19.99 -6.03 33.59
CA MET A 714 20.22 -5.63 34.99
C MET A 714 19.27 -6.41 35.91
N LEU A 715 19.79 -6.95 37.01
CA LEU A 715 18.98 -7.51 38.09
C LEU A 715 18.85 -6.46 39.20
N MET A 716 17.62 -6.07 39.54
CA MET A 716 17.34 -5.19 40.67
C MET A 716 16.79 -5.99 41.84
N ILE A 717 17.41 -5.84 43.02
CA ILE A 717 16.97 -6.48 44.27
C ILE A 717 16.61 -5.38 45.27
N GLY A 718 15.32 -5.29 45.60
CA GLY A 718 14.80 -4.35 46.60
C GLY A 718 14.68 -5.01 47.96
N LEU A 719 15.23 -4.34 48.99
CA LEU A 719 15.17 -4.78 50.38
C LEU A 719 14.29 -3.85 51.20
N ARG A 720 13.43 -4.44 52.03
CA ARG A 720 12.61 -3.73 53.02
C ARG A 720 12.99 -4.22 54.42
N ALA A 721 13.90 -3.48 55.05
CA ALA A 721 14.34 -3.71 56.42
C ALA A 721 13.81 -2.62 57.36
N GLN A 722 13.29 -3.00 58.53
CA GLN A 722 13.29 -2.11 59.70
C GLN A 722 14.65 -2.22 60.40
N ALA A 723 15.12 -1.17 61.08
CA ALA A 723 16.48 -0.96 61.58
C ALA A 723 17.34 -2.24 61.79
N GLY A 724 18.53 -2.30 61.16
CA GLY A 724 19.47 -3.44 61.26
C GLY A 724 19.78 -4.22 59.96
N GLY A 725 19.48 -3.67 58.78
CA GLY A 725 19.58 -4.40 57.50
C GLY A 725 20.98 -4.60 56.89
N GLU A 726 22.07 -4.26 57.59
CA GLU A 726 23.44 -4.36 57.06
C GLU A 726 23.92 -5.81 56.93
N GLU A 727 23.58 -6.68 57.88
CA GLU A 727 23.95 -8.10 57.83
C GLU A 727 23.25 -8.82 56.64
N ALA A 728 21.98 -8.50 56.40
CA ALA A 728 21.21 -9.00 55.26
C ALA A 728 21.82 -8.55 53.92
N LEU A 729 22.35 -7.33 53.88
CA LEU A 729 23.00 -6.77 52.70
C LEU A 729 24.36 -7.44 52.44
N ASP A 730 25.15 -7.74 53.48
CA ASP A 730 26.41 -8.48 53.36
C ASP A 730 26.19 -9.90 52.82
N ARG A 731 25.19 -10.61 53.35
CA ARG A 731 24.80 -11.94 52.84
C ARG A 731 24.35 -11.89 51.38
N LEU A 732 23.54 -10.89 51.03
CA LEU A 732 23.09 -10.69 49.66
C LEU A 732 24.27 -10.46 48.70
N MET A 733 25.20 -9.58 49.06
CA MET A 733 26.37 -9.28 48.22
C MET A 733 27.27 -10.50 48.04
N LEU A 734 27.50 -11.28 49.11
CA LEU A 734 28.26 -12.53 49.06
C LEU A 734 27.56 -13.57 48.16
N GLY A 735 26.24 -13.68 48.24
CA GLY A 735 25.44 -14.54 47.38
C GLY A 735 25.47 -14.11 45.91
N CYS A 736 25.34 -12.82 45.63
CA CYS A 736 25.42 -12.25 44.28
C CYS A 736 26.79 -12.48 43.63
N GLY A 737 27.88 -12.40 44.39
CA GLY A 737 29.24 -12.68 43.89
C GLY A 737 29.46 -14.15 43.48
N ARG A 738 28.59 -15.07 43.92
CA ARG A 738 28.61 -16.49 43.52
C ARG A 738 27.75 -16.78 42.29
N LEU A 739 26.97 -15.81 41.80
CA LEU A 739 26.16 -15.97 40.59
C LEU A 739 27.06 -15.93 39.35
N ASN A 740 27.04 -17.02 38.59
CA ASN A 740 27.87 -17.17 37.40
C ASN A 740 27.44 -16.19 36.29
N GLY A 741 28.20 -15.10 36.12
CA GLY A 741 27.95 -14.02 35.16
C GLY A 741 27.67 -12.66 35.81
N ALA A 742 27.64 -12.56 37.14
CA ALA A 742 27.61 -11.27 37.84
C ALA A 742 28.96 -10.56 37.76
N ARG A 743 28.98 -9.33 37.25
CA ARG A 743 30.20 -8.51 37.07
C ARG A 743 30.43 -7.53 38.20
N SER A 744 29.37 -6.84 38.59
CA SER A 744 29.39 -5.87 39.69
C SER A 744 28.04 -5.82 40.37
N ALA A 745 28.06 -5.40 41.63
CA ALA A 745 26.87 -5.05 42.38
C ALA A 745 27.04 -3.67 43.01
N HIS A 746 26.03 -2.83 42.86
CA HIS A 746 26.00 -1.48 43.41
C HIS A 746 24.87 -1.37 44.41
N VAL A 747 25.20 -0.99 45.63
CA VAL A 747 24.25 -0.84 46.72
C VAL A 747 23.90 0.63 46.88
N TYR A 748 22.60 0.88 46.94
CA TYR A 748 22.05 2.18 47.26
C TYR A 748 21.10 2.10 48.45
N ARG A 749 21.09 3.16 49.24
CA ARG A 749 20.15 3.36 50.35
C ARG A 749 19.15 4.44 49.96
N ALA A 750 17.90 4.31 50.38
CA ALA A 750 16.91 5.37 50.19
C ALA A 750 17.43 6.67 50.82
N SER A 751 17.45 7.73 50.02
CA SER A 751 17.99 9.02 50.39
C SER A 751 17.08 9.75 51.39
N ASP A 752 17.69 10.65 52.16
CA ASP A 752 16.95 11.59 53.02
C ASP A 752 16.22 12.66 52.18
N PHE A 753 16.60 12.83 50.90
CA PHE A 753 15.87 13.63 49.94
C PHE A 753 14.66 12.85 49.40
N GLN A 754 13.48 13.09 49.98
CA GLN A 754 12.23 12.47 49.52
C GLN A 754 11.31 13.49 48.85
N THR A 755 10.77 13.11 47.68
CA THR A 755 9.83 13.95 46.91
C THR A 755 8.36 13.68 47.26
N LYS A 756 8.09 12.64 48.06
CA LYS A 756 6.76 12.28 48.58
C LYS A 756 6.86 12.03 50.09
N PRO A 757 5.84 12.36 50.90
CA PRO A 757 5.84 12.18 52.36
C PRO A 757 5.60 10.71 52.81
N VAL A 758 5.68 9.75 51.89
CA VAL A 758 5.39 8.34 52.15
C VAL A 758 6.71 7.57 52.27
N PRO A 759 6.86 6.69 53.27
CA PRO A 759 8.06 5.86 53.40
C PRO A 759 8.36 5.08 52.10
N PRO A 760 9.62 4.99 51.67
CA PRO A 760 9.97 4.32 50.43
C PRO A 760 9.66 2.82 50.52
N ARG A 761 9.19 2.24 49.40
CA ARG A 761 8.87 0.81 49.29
C ARG A 761 10.07 -0.07 49.67
N TYR A 762 11.28 0.35 49.28
CA TYR A 762 12.54 -0.33 49.59
C TYR A 762 13.47 0.63 50.33
N SER A 763 14.02 0.18 51.47
CA SER A 763 15.03 0.95 52.21
C SER A 763 16.40 0.87 51.55
N HIS A 764 16.68 -0.24 50.85
CA HIS A 764 17.90 -0.43 50.04
C HIS A 764 17.58 -1.08 48.70
N ILE A 765 18.39 -0.76 47.70
CA ILE A 765 18.34 -1.40 46.39
C ILE A 765 19.74 -1.84 46.00
N VAL A 766 19.84 -3.05 45.47
CA VAL A 766 21.08 -3.58 44.88
C VAL A 766 20.86 -3.78 43.40
N PHE A 767 21.69 -3.13 42.58
CA PHE A 767 21.76 -3.36 41.14
C PHE A 767 22.93 -4.28 40.82
N VAL A 768 22.62 -5.46 40.26
CA VAL A 768 23.62 -6.43 39.83
C VAL A 768 23.70 -6.41 38.30
N HIS A 769 24.89 -6.14 37.77
CA HIS A 769 25.13 -6.10 36.33
C HIS A 769 25.67 -7.45 35.86
N LEU A 770 25.09 -7.98 34.78
CA LEU A 770 25.45 -9.30 34.23
C LEU A 770 26.22 -9.20 32.91
N SER A 771 27.00 -10.24 32.61
CA SER A 771 27.92 -10.28 31.46
C SER A 771 27.32 -10.71 30.11
N GLU A 772 26.16 -11.39 30.11
CA GLU A 772 25.60 -12.03 28.91
C GLU A 772 24.31 -11.35 28.40
N PRO A 773 24.21 -11.03 27.10
CA PRO A 773 22.95 -10.65 26.46
C PRO A 773 22.20 -11.90 25.94
N GLY A 774 21.00 -12.18 26.47
CA GLY A 774 20.11 -13.27 25.98
C GLY A 774 19.06 -13.72 27.01
N ALA A 775 17.77 -13.64 26.66
CA ALA A 775 16.70 -13.30 27.62
C ALA A 775 15.84 -14.42 28.22
N ALA A 776 16.01 -15.71 27.93
CA ALA A 776 15.13 -16.75 28.50
C ALA A 776 15.87 -17.85 29.28
N ALA A 777 16.75 -18.60 28.61
CA ALA A 777 17.47 -19.73 29.25
C ALA A 777 18.43 -19.26 30.36
N VAL A 778 19.09 -18.12 30.16
CA VAL A 778 19.95 -17.48 31.16
C VAL A 778 19.12 -16.95 32.33
N ARG A 779 17.98 -16.27 32.07
CA ARG A 779 17.10 -15.78 33.13
C ARG A 779 16.53 -16.91 34.00
N ALA A 780 16.15 -18.04 33.40
CA ALA A 780 15.70 -19.23 34.13
C ALA A 780 16.82 -19.79 35.04
N ARG A 781 18.02 -20.00 34.49
CA ARG A 781 19.19 -20.49 35.25
C ARG A 781 19.56 -19.57 36.42
N PHE A 782 19.54 -18.25 36.18
CA PHE A 782 19.83 -17.26 37.23
C PHE A 782 18.71 -17.17 38.27
N SER A 783 17.45 -17.33 37.88
CA SER A 783 16.31 -17.28 38.81
C SER A 783 16.34 -18.47 39.78
N GLU A 784 16.69 -19.67 39.29
CA GLU A 784 16.93 -20.85 40.13
C GLU A 784 18.10 -20.64 41.10
N ALA A 785 19.21 -20.06 40.63
CA ALA A 785 20.39 -19.78 41.46
C ALA A 785 20.17 -18.63 42.47
N LEU A 786 19.28 -17.68 42.17
CA LEU A 786 18.98 -16.53 43.02
C LEU A 786 17.99 -16.87 44.14
N ALA A 787 17.10 -17.85 43.93
CA ALA A 787 16.12 -18.29 44.92
C ALA A 787 16.73 -18.63 46.31
N PRO A 788 17.81 -19.44 46.42
CA PRO A 788 18.43 -19.72 47.71
C PRO A 788 19.11 -18.49 48.34
N VAL A 789 19.64 -17.57 47.52
CA VAL A 789 20.22 -16.30 48.01
C VAL A 789 19.15 -15.42 48.63
N LEU A 790 17.99 -15.29 47.98
CA LEU A 790 16.86 -14.53 48.52
C LEU A 790 16.25 -15.20 49.76
N ALA A 791 16.27 -16.53 49.84
CA ALA A 791 15.83 -17.27 51.02
C ALA A 791 16.72 -17.00 52.24
N ASP A 792 18.05 -17.05 52.08
CA ASP A 792 19.02 -16.72 53.15
C ASP A 792 18.86 -15.26 53.63
N VAL A 793 18.63 -14.33 52.71
CA VAL A 793 18.34 -12.93 53.08
C VAL A 793 17.01 -12.82 53.85
N ARG A 794 15.99 -13.59 53.49
CA ARG A 794 14.69 -13.59 54.20
C ARG A 794 14.78 -14.20 55.59
N GLU A 795 15.67 -15.17 55.82
CA GLU A 795 15.93 -15.74 57.15
C GLU A 795 16.48 -14.71 58.15
N SER A 796 17.11 -13.64 57.66
CA SER A 796 17.54 -12.50 58.49
C SER A 796 16.40 -11.55 58.91
N GLY A 797 15.15 -11.87 58.60
CA GLY A 797 13.97 -11.06 58.93
C GLY A 797 13.73 -9.88 57.97
N VAL A 798 14.47 -9.79 56.87
CA VAL A 798 14.36 -8.74 55.85
C VAL A 798 13.53 -9.24 54.66
N GLN A 799 12.53 -8.46 54.25
CA GLN A 799 11.80 -8.76 53.01
C GLN A 799 12.66 -8.39 51.80
N ALA A 800 12.83 -9.33 50.88
CA ALA A 800 13.57 -9.14 49.63
C ALA A 800 12.73 -9.52 48.42
N SER A 801 12.70 -8.65 47.41
CA SER A 801 12.07 -8.88 46.11
C SER A 801 13.07 -8.61 44.99
N ALA A 802 13.09 -9.46 43.97
CA ALA A 802 14.01 -9.34 42.85
C ALA A 802 13.25 -9.28 41.52
N MET A 803 13.78 -8.48 40.60
CA MET A 803 13.18 -8.29 39.28
C MET A 803 14.24 -8.10 38.19
N TRP A 804 13.92 -8.63 37.02
CA TRP A 804 14.68 -8.44 35.81
C TRP A 804 14.34 -7.08 35.20
N CYS A 805 15.36 -6.33 34.84
CA CYS A 805 15.23 -5.05 34.16
C CYS A 805 15.88 -5.17 32.78
N GLY A 806 15.05 -5.39 31.76
CA GLY A 806 15.46 -5.38 30.35
C GLY A 806 15.54 -3.96 29.82
N ALA A 807 16.67 -3.54 29.27
CA ALA A 807 16.81 -2.19 28.72
C ALA A 807 15.80 -1.96 27.60
N LEU A 808 15.16 -0.79 27.60
CA LEU A 808 14.21 -0.38 26.55
C LEU A 808 14.88 0.37 25.39
N THR A 809 16.19 0.64 25.46
CA THR A 809 16.93 1.39 24.43
C THR A 809 17.10 0.64 23.11
N ASP A 810 17.09 -0.70 23.15
CA ASP A 810 17.18 -1.53 21.93
C ASP A 810 15.81 -1.73 21.23
N LEU A 811 14.73 -1.22 21.84
CA LEU A 811 13.35 -1.42 21.36
C LEU A 811 12.80 -0.24 20.53
N VAL A 812 13.54 0.86 20.39
CA VAL A 812 13.20 1.96 19.46
C VAL A 812 13.66 1.65 18.02
N ALA A 813 14.53 0.65 17.83
CA ALA A 813 14.93 0.17 16.50
C ALA A 813 14.02 -0.95 15.95
N ALA A 814 13.08 -1.47 16.75
CA ALA A 814 12.30 -2.67 16.42
C ALA A 814 10.77 -2.53 16.64
N GLN A 815 10.29 -1.34 16.99
CA GLN A 815 8.89 -0.92 16.88
C GLN A 815 8.84 0.21 15.86
#